data_AF-A0A2E9PEY4-F1
#
_entry.id   AF-A0A2E9PEY4-F1
#
_cell.length_a   1.000
_cell.length_b   1.000
_cell.length_c   1.000
_cell.angle_alpha   90.00
_cell.angle_beta   90.00
_cell.angle_gamma   90.00
#
_symmetry.space_group_name_H-M   'P 1'
#
loop_
_entity.id
_entity.type
_entity.pdbx_description
1 polymer ?
#
loop_
_entity_poly.entity_id
_entity_poly.type
_entity_poly.pdbx_seq_one_letter_code
_entity_poly.pdbx_strand_id
1 'polypeptide(L)'
;MAISQFYLGDWQVEPSSNTLRLGKFKRTIEPKAMDVLLLLCQQAGEVVSADDIVRQCWPNSPVGDNPIHKTITQLRKALDDKASAPLFIETIRKRGYRVIADVQFVEDEQTRAAETKWEGQSPFPGLTAFTQQESQVYYGRNAAVKNLLHRLAEQCNRKRPFTLIIGPSGSGKSSLVHAGLLPRLLSDKGANGINAFDYISIDFSDFRPTRIIKELAACMLDWDINDAPVFDGESADSLAIKLANNPADVINTAKAKLSQTARYNTSAYPCFVVVLDRLEAYLATPDVSATQRERLFSLLETLSQSGLFMILLVCRNDFYHQLAAYPTLMKNKERGAHFDLTPPSASELSQMIRLPTIAADLNWEEDDNTGVTLDDIILTDAAAEPDCLPLLQYTLQELYLQRKDNTLQVSTYKQLGGIEGAIGHKAEQLFQHMPAKVKTALDRVLPLVITLANDGNTLTSRTALWSELTNDNEKQFATLMVENRLFVSHLYHDKACFKVAHEAVLRRWQRVQTWLQQHQSSLVSKSRLEQQTKQWLQDNKSKAFLLTEGKPLTDALALKADASLTLSEDDLTLIKASQKSAQRKRVIRRVTLAALACLTVVSFGAMLQSQQSQHLAERKRLEAENLMGYMIGDFADKLRSVKRMDLLEGISEQALSYVEQAQQASEYGFFTLSPPKASFELRFQHALSLQAMAEVRFYRDDTETAKQAYEEADKRLSALLEEQPNNFDLLKAAGANAFWLGNIALGNIALGNRQFEVSRAEFKRYVDLSKQLVSAYPDNLEALLELSYAYSSLGGVEYKTFKWDAALTHFRRSINLKKQYLDIEPHNIHLHSYTADTLSWIASTLEHKGQLADAKKILIDAQNILTEQLEINPDNAEIKETLAFVFLNLSELNETMQRPDLARNNLLQAKELFVNALNQDPDNSYWKHDLVHTNAMLVRNSLYMNDHDTNEQEITLLLSEVIKPYISIKVKLVLIKFFLVNKDFSASKLILSTVDEHFETEIEKYTDKYLLENAYELTEYFTARVYYKRYTGLAYEPDCQVLQSMTDKLLTLSLKPTFLIANHLSKTCLGILDEAKLVEKQLNLMNINTSDF
;
A
#
# COMPACT_ATOMS: atom_id res chain seq x y z
N MET A 1 40.41 -13.39 -1.02
CA MET A 1 39.53 -14.06 -2.01
C MET A 1 38.92 -12.98 -2.87
N ALA A 2 38.86 -13.19 -4.18
CA ALA A 2 38.39 -12.16 -5.10
C ALA A 2 36.88 -12.34 -5.35
N ILE A 3 36.07 -11.57 -4.61
CA ILE A 3 34.93 -10.79 -5.15
C ILE A 3 34.29 -11.26 -6.47
N SER A 4 33.85 -12.51 -6.66
CA SER A 4 33.43 -13.01 -7.97
C SER A 4 32.07 -12.45 -8.39
N GLN A 5 31.09 -12.49 -7.49
CA GLN A 5 29.76 -11.93 -7.69
C GLN A 5 29.02 -11.73 -6.35
N PHE A 6 28.19 -10.69 -6.24
CA PHE A 6 27.26 -10.52 -5.11
C PHE A 6 25.99 -9.78 -5.52
N TYR A 7 24.95 -9.79 -4.67
CA TYR A 7 23.74 -9.00 -4.88
C TYR A 7 23.66 -7.84 -3.89
N LEU A 8 23.19 -6.71 -4.40
CA LEU A 8 22.88 -5.50 -3.65
C LEU A 8 21.42 -5.14 -3.96
N GLY A 9 20.50 -5.51 -3.05
CA GLY A 9 19.07 -5.57 -3.35
C GLY A 9 18.80 -6.45 -4.57
N ASP A 10 18.13 -5.91 -5.58
CA ASP A 10 17.82 -6.65 -6.82
C ASP A 10 18.97 -6.61 -7.86
N TRP A 11 20.03 -5.82 -7.63
CA TRP A 11 21.14 -5.68 -8.56
C TRP A 11 22.20 -6.77 -8.35
N GLN A 12 22.52 -7.49 -9.41
CA GLN A 12 23.68 -8.39 -9.49
C GLN A 12 24.94 -7.58 -9.77
N VAL A 13 25.94 -7.66 -8.90
CA VAL A 13 27.23 -6.98 -9.02
C VAL A 13 28.30 -8.00 -9.40
N GLU A 14 29.01 -7.75 -10.51
CA GLU A 14 30.10 -8.59 -11.02
C GLU A 14 31.41 -7.78 -11.03
N PRO A 15 32.22 -7.86 -9.96
CA PRO A 15 33.39 -7.00 -9.80
C PRO A 15 34.49 -7.23 -10.82
N SER A 16 34.67 -8.48 -11.27
CA SER A 16 35.67 -8.85 -12.30
C SER A 16 35.42 -8.17 -13.65
N SER A 17 34.15 -7.93 -13.99
CA SER A 17 33.74 -7.29 -15.25
C SER A 17 33.34 -5.82 -15.08
N ASN A 18 33.38 -5.30 -13.85
CA ASN A 18 32.89 -3.98 -13.46
C ASN A 18 31.43 -3.72 -13.91
N THR A 19 30.56 -4.73 -13.82
CA THR A 19 29.16 -4.62 -14.28
C THR A 19 28.14 -4.80 -13.16
N LEU A 20 27.01 -4.08 -13.30
CA LEU A 20 25.79 -4.19 -12.52
C LEU A 20 24.68 -4.67 -13.45
N ARG A 21 23.91 -5.69 -13.05
CA ARG A 21 22.80 -6.23 -13.84
C ARG A 21 21.50 -6.26 -13.03
N LEU A 22 20.40 -5.91 -13.68
CA LEU A 22 19.04 -6.02 -13.17
C LEU A 22 18.14 -6.53 -14.30
N GLY A 23 17.89 -7.84 -14.34
CA GLY A 23 17.22 -8.49 -15.47
C GLY A 23 17.97 -8.26 -16.80
N LYS A 24 17.31 -7.62 -17.79
CA LYS A 24 17.92 -7.27 -19.09
C LYS A 24 18.80 -6.02 -19.05
N PHE A 25 18.74 -5.23 -17.98
CA PHE A 25 19.49 -3.99 -17.87
C PHE A 25 20.91 -4.29 -17.38
N LYS A 26 21.91 -4.02 -18.22
CA LYS A 26 23.34 -4.14 -17.88
C LYS A 26 23.98 -2.75 -17.89
N ARG A 27 24.63 -2.38 -16.79
CA ARG A 27 25.38 -1.13 -16.63
C ARG A 27 26.82 -1.44 -16.27
N THR A 28 27.77 -0.76 -16.91
CA THR A 28 29.19 -0.88 -16.58
C THR A 28 29.62 0.35 -15.79
N ILE A 29 30.32 0.14 -14.68
CA ILE A 29 30.84 1.21 -13.83
C ILE A 29 32.37 1.26 -13.93
N GLU A 30 32.97 2.37 -13.49
CA GLU A 30 34.42 2.49 -13.47
C GLU A 30 35.04 1.52 -12.45
N PRO A 31 36.26 1.00 -12.69
CA PRO A 31 36.94 0.09 -11.75
C PRO A 31 37.03 0.66 -10.33
N LYS A 32 37.30 1.96 -10.20
CA LYS A 32 37.37 2.62 -8.89
C LYS A 32 36.01 2.75 -8.21
N ALA A 33 34.93 2.90 -8.98
CA ALA A 33 33.59 2.85 -8.43
C ALA A 33 33.25 1.44 -7.94
N MET A 34 33.67 0.41 -8.68
CA MET A 34 33.52 -0.97 -8.25
C MET A 34 34.30 -1.27 -6.96
N ASP A 35 35.54 -0.80 -6.82
CA ASP A 35 36.35 -0.94 -5.61
C ASP A 35 35.64 -0.33 -4.37
N VAL A 36 35.07 0.86 -4.53
CA VAL A 36 34.32 1.54 -3.45
C VAL A 36 33.02 0.82 -3.13
N LEU A 37 32.28 0.37 -4.15
CA LEU A 37 31.03 -0.37 -3.96
C LEU A 37 31.29 -1.67 -3.19
N LEU A 38 32.35 -2.39 -3.55
CA LEU A 38 32.80 -3.60 -2.86
C LEU A 38 33.09 -3.35 -1.38
N LEU A 39 33.88 -2.33 -1.07
CA LEU A 39 34.23 -1.98 0.29
C LEU A 39 32.99 -1.64 1.13
N LEU A 40 32.10 -0.82 0.58
CA LEU A 40 30.86 -0.44 1.27
C LEU A 40 29.93 -1.63 1.51
N CYS A 41 29.83 -2.53 0.52
CA CYS A 41 29.02 -3.72 0.67
C CYS A 41 29.63 -4.69 1.69
N GLN A 42 30.97 -4.82 1.75
CA GLN A 42 31.64 -5.73 2.71
C GLN A 42 31.36 -5.34 4.16
N GLN A 43 31.07 -4.05 4.39
CA GLN A 43 30.70 -3.48 5.67
C GLN A 43 29.22 -3.04 5.69
N ALA A 44 28.36 -3.80 5.00
CA ALA A 44 26.92 -3.49 4.91
C ALA A 44 26.28 -3.35 6.30
N GLY A 45 25.44 -2.33 6.46
CA GLY A 45 24.84 -1.97 7.75
C GLY A 45 25.77 -1.17 8.69
N GLU A 46 27.07 -1.13 8.45
CA GLU A 46 28.03 -0.31 9.19
C GLU A 46 28.35 1.00 8.44
N VAL A 47 28.87 2.00 9.18
CA VAL A 47 29.26 3.29 8.61
C VAL A 47 30.74 3.25 8.27
N VAL A 48 31.07 3.32 6.98
CA VAL A 48 32.44 3.35 6.48
C VAL A 48 32.88 4.80 6.31
N SER A 49 33.94 5.21 7.00
CA SER A 49 34.40 6.59 6.98
C SER A 49 35.05 6.98 5.65
N ALA A 50 35.01 8.27 5.30
CA ALA A 50 35.68 8.78 4.10
C ALA A 50 37.19 8.47 4.10
N ASP A 51 37.84 8.61 5.25
CA ASP A 51 39.26 8.30 5.45
C ASP A 51 39.54 6.80 5.22
N ASP A 52 38.66 5.91 5.67
CA ASP A 52 38.79 4.46 5.46
C ASP A 52 38.61 4.07 4.00
N ILE A 53 37.65 4.70 3.30
CA ILE A 53 37.45 4.50 1.85
C ILE A 53 38.69 4.96 1.07
N VAL A 54 39.28 6.12 1.41
CA VAL A 54 40.51 6.61 0.77
C VAL A 54 41.67 5.68 1.03
N ARG A 55 41.87 5.28 2.30
CA ARG A 55 42.96 4.39 2.69
C ARG A 55 42.90 3.05 1.94
N GLN A 56 41.71 2.50 1.75
CA GLN A 56 41.53 1.16 1.16
C GLN A 56 41.42 1.18 -0.37
N CYS A 57 40.70 2.14 -0.96
CA CYS A 57 40.47 2.19 -2.42
C CYS A 57 41.52 3.05 -3.15
N TRP A 58 42.26 3.93 -2.46
CA TRP A 58 43.30 4.81 -3.01
C TRP A 58 44.60 4.86 -2.15
N PRO A 59 45.25 3.71 -1.84
CA PRO A 59 46.36 3.65 -0.87
C PRO A 59 47.61 4.47 -1.23
N ASN A 60 47.80 4.80 -2.52
CA ASN A 60 49.02 5.46 -3.04
C ASN A 60 48.75 6.85 -3.65
N SER A 61 47.59 7.46 -3.38
CA SER A 61 47.22 8.76 -3.96
C SER A 61 46.77 9.71 -2.85
N PRO A 62 47.33 10.94 -2.75
CA PRO A 62 46.86 11.95 -1.82
C PRO A 62 45.54 12.54 -2.35
N VAL A 63 44.45 11.77 -2.20
CA VAL A 63 43.10 12.19 -2.60
C VAL A 63 42.33 12.70 -1.39
N GLY A 64 41.75 13.90 -1.49
CA GLY A 64 40.75 14.38 -0.53
C GLY A 64 39.36 13.78 -0.80
N ASP A 65 38.34 14.24 -0.08
CA ASP A 65 36.99 13.65 -0.12
C ASP A 65 36.27 13.74 -1.48
N ASN A 66 36.68 14.66 -2.35
CA ASN A 66 35.99 15.00 -3.60
C ASN A 66 35.84 13.80 -4.57
N PRO A 67 36.89 12.99 -4.85
CA PRO A 67 36.76 11.75 -5.60
C PRO A 67 35.82 10.71 -4.97
N ILE A 68 35.72 10.65 -3.64
CA ILE A 68 34.77 9.75 -2.96
C ILE A 68 33.35 10.19 -3.29
N HIS A 69 33.03 11.48 -3.10
CA HIS A 69 31.72 12.02 -3.42
C HIS A 69 31.33 11.74 -4.88
N LYS A 70 32.24 12.00 -5.83
CA LYS A 70 32.02 11.72 -7.24
C LYS A 70 31.74 10.23 -7.49
N THR A 71 32.48 9.36 -6.83
CA THR A 71 32.33 7.90 -6.94
C THR A 71 30.99 7.44 -6.36
N ILE A 72 30.57 7.97 -5.21
CA ILE A 72 29.25 7.67 -4.61
C ILE A 72 28.12 8.20 -5.48
N THR A 73 28.24 9.40 -6.07
CA THR A 73 27.25 9.91 -7.02
C THR A 73 27.15 9.02 -8.27
N GLN A 74 28.28 8.52 -8.78
CA GLN A 74 28.31 7.58 -9.89
C GLN A 74 27.63 6.25 -9.54
N LEU A 75 27.92 5.69 -8.36
CA LEU A 75 27.30 4.46 -7.87
C LEU A 75 25.79 4.63 -7.69
N ARG A 76 25.34 5.73 -7.09
CA ARG A 76 23.91 6.03 -6.93
C ARG A 76 23.20 6.13 -8.28
N LYS A 77 23.79 6.84 -9.25
CA LYS A 77 23.25 6.89 -10.61
C LYS A 77 23.20 5.52 -11.27
N ALA A 78 24.21 4.67 -11.03
CA ALA A 78 24.27 3.34 -11.62
C ALA A 78 23.21 2.39 -11.03
N LEU A 79 22.84 2.56 -9.75
CA LEU A 79 21.84 1.77 -9.02
C LEU A 79 20.41 2.36 -9.07
N ASP A 80 20.20 3.47 -9.77
CA ASP A 80 18.97 4.29 -9.74
C ASP A 80 18.58 4.74 -8.31
N ASP A 81 19.58 5.01 -7.48
CA ASP A 81 19.47 5.45 -6.09
C ASP A 81 19.51 6.99 -5.95
N LYS A 82 18.87 7.55 -4.92
CA LYS A 82 18.83 9.00 -4.65
C LYS A 82 19.34 9.31 -3.24
N ALA A 83 20.24 10.29 -3.11
CA ALA A 83 20.79 10.68 -1.81
C ALA A 83 19.72 11.18 -0.81
N SER A 84 18.64 11.81 -1.30
CA SER A 84 17.53 12.34 -0.49
C SER A 84 16.53 11.27 -0.04
N ALA A 85 16.54 10.10 -0.66
CA ALA A 85 15.68 8.96 -0.36
C ALA A 85 16.45 7.67 -0.68
N PRO A 86 17.49 7.34 0.11
CA PRO A 86 18.40 6.27 -0.24
C PRO A 86 17.70 4.92 -0.15
N LEU A 87 17.84 4.12 -1.19
CA LEU A 87 17.42 2.73 -1.24
C LEU A 87 18.61 1.78 -1.05
N PHE A 88 19.81 2.20 -1.47
CA PHE A 88 21.01 1.35 -1.44
C PHE A 88 22.12 1.93 -0.57
N ILE A 89 22.55 3.17 -0.83
CA ILE A 89 23.67 3.81 -0.14
C ILE A 89 23.16 5.05 0.60
N GLU A 90 23.16 4.99 1.93
CA GLU A 90 22.87 6.10 2.82
C GLU A 90 24.13 6.91 3.12
N THR A 91 24.02 8.23 3.13
CA THR A 91 25.12 9.11 3.57
C THR A 91 24.90 9.50 5.03
N ILE A 92 25.84 9.14 5.90
CA ILE A 92 25.86 9.58 7.30
C ILE A 92 26.73 10.83 7.38
N ARG A 93 26.09 11.99 7.48
CA ARG A 93 26.77 13.30 7.45
C ARG A 93 27.98 13.34 8.39
N LYS A 94 29.13 13.75 7.86
CA LYS A 94 30.44 13.88 8.56
C LYS A 94 31.01 12.59 9.16
N ARG A 95 30.39 11.43 8.90
CA ARG A 95 30.86 10.13 9.41
C ARG A 95 31.22 9.17 8.29
N GLY A 96 30.51 9.17 7.17
CA GLY A 96 30.80 8.26 6.07
C GLY A 96 29.56 7.81 5.29
N TYR A 97 29.65 6.62 4.72
CA TYR A 97 28.59 6.02 3.91
C TYR A 97 28.24 4.64 4.46
N ARG A 98 26.97 4.27 4.36
CA ARG A 98 26.44 2.99 4.81
C ARG A 98 25.59 2.37 3.72
N VAL A 99 25.75 1.07 3.48
CA VAL A 99 24.80 0.33 2.66
C VAL A 99 23.62 -0.10 3.51
N ILE A 100 22.41 0.26 3.07
CA ILE A 100 21.14 -0.04 3.75
C ILE A 100 20.30 -1.08 3.00
N ALA A 101 20.60 -1.32 1.72
CA ALA A 101 20.02 -2.44 0.98
C ALA A 101 20.58 -3.77 1.48
N ASP A 102 19.80 -4.84 1.31
CA ASP A 102 20.26 -6.20 1.62
C ASP A 102 21.45 -6.56 0.72
N VAL A 103 22.58 -6.88 1.35
CA VAL A 103 23.79 -7.30 0.64
C VAL A 103 23.96 -8.79 0.84
N GLN A 104 23.85 -9.52 -0.26
CA GLN A 104 24.04 -10.97 -0.28
C GLN A 104 25.32 -11.27 -1.03
N PHE A 105 26.40 -11.45 -0.27
CA PHE A 105 27.64 -11.98 -0.82
C PHE A 105 27.41 -13.41 -1.27
N VAL A 106 27.40 -13.60 -2.58
CA VAL A 106 27.20 -14.91 -3.17
C VAL A 106 28.43 -15.79 -2.88
N GLU A 107 29.62 -15.17 -2.82
CA GLU A 107 30.46 -15.23 -1.62
C GLU A 107 30.66 -16.61 -0.98
N ASP A 108 30.00 -16.76 0.17
CA ASP A 108 30.10 -17.92 1.04
C ASP A 108 29.24 -19.09 0.58
N GLU A 109 28.13 -18.85 -0.13
CA GLU A 109 27.18 -19.90 -0.49
C GLU A 109 27.49 -20.53 -1.85
N GLN A 110 28.00 -19.76 -2.82
CA GLN A 110 28.63 -20.32 -4.03
C GLN A 110 29.92 -21.05 -3.68
N THR A 111 30.73 -20.52 -2.77
CA THR A 111 31.95 -21.21 -2.30
C THR A 111 31.56 -22.49 -1.56
N ARG A 112 30.60 -22.43 -0.61
CA ARG A 112 30.05 -23.63 0.05
C ARG A 112 29.48 -24.61 -0.98
N ALA A 113 28.74 -24.16 -1.99
CA ALA A 113 28.22 -25.03 -3.04
C ALA A 113 29.34 -25.67 -3.86
N ALA A 114 30.35 -24.90 -4.27
CA ALA A 114 31.48 -25.39 -5.05
C ALA A 114 32.40 -26.35 -4.25
N GLU A 115 32.47 -26.16 -2.93
CA GLU A 115 33.19 -27.06 -2.01
C GLU A 115 32.36 -28.28 -1.61
N THR A 116 31.03 -28.22 -1.76
CA THR A 116 30.12 -29.34 -1.50
C THR A 116 30.20 -30.32 -2.65
N LYS A 117 30.45 -31.60 -2.34
CA LYS A 117 30.36 -32.70 -3.30
C LYS A 117 29.11 -33.51 -3.02
N TRP A 118 28.03 -33.16 -3.68
CA TRP A 118 26.78 -33.91 -3.56
C TRP A 118 26.81 -35.17 -4.44
N GLU A 119 27.00 -36.33 -3.82
CA GLU A 119 26.95 -37.64 -4.47
C GLU A 119 25.60 -38.36 -4.25
N GLY A 120 24.59 -37.64 -3.75
CA GLY A 120 23.27 -38.18 -3.46
C GLY A 120 22.39 -38.40 -4.70
N GLN A 121 21.09 -38.57 -4.47
CA GLN A 121 20.08 -38.57 -5.55
C GLN A 121 19.95 -37.17 -6.17
N SER A 122 18.86 -36.88 -6.89
CA SER A 122 18.60 -35.53 -7.39
C SER A 122 18.83 -34.45 -6.32
N PRO A 123 19.60 -33.38 -6.59
CA PRO A 123 19.76 -32.26 -5.65
C PRO A 123 18.44 -31.48 -5.47
N PHE A 124 17.45 -31.75 -6.34
CA PHE A 124 16.09 -31.26 -6.25
C PHE A 124 15.16 -32.38 -5.80
N PRO A 125 14.50 -32.27 -4.63
CA PRO A 125 13.63 -33.31 -4.08
C PRO A 125 12.27 -33.41 -4.80
N GLY A 126 11.92 -32.43 -5.65
CA GLY A 126 10.65 -32.43 -6.36
C GLY A 126 9.50 -31.97 -5.47
N LEU A 127 8.43 -32.78 -5.39
CA LEU A 127 7.27 -32.43 -4.56
C LEU A 127 7.45 -32.82 -3.07
N THR A 128 8.56 -33.46 -2.68
CA THR A 128 8.88 -33.74 -1.26
C THR A 128 9.50 -32.51 -0.61
N ALA A 129 9.36 -32.42 0.73
CA ALA A 129 10.15 -31.46 1.50
C ALA A 129 11.61 -31.92 1.57
N PHE A 130 12.55 -30.97 1.62
CA PHE A 130 13.95 -31.29 1.89
C PHE A 130 14.09 -31.87 3.29
N THR A 131 14.85 -32.95 3.41
CA THR A 131 15.19 -33.64 4.65
C THR A 131 16.49 -33.10 5.26
N GLN A 132 16.80 -33.53 6.48
CA GLN A 132 18.07 -33.17 7.15
C GLN A 132 19.30 -33.60 6.33
N GLN A 133 19.24 -34.77 5.68
CA GLN A 133 20.35 -35.32 4.89
C GLN A 133 20.64 -34.47 3.65
N GLU A 134 19.63 -33.79 3.12
CA GLU A 134 19.72 -32.93 1.94
C GLU A 134 20.07 -31.48 2.31
N SER A 135 20.43 -31.20 3.56
CA SER A 135 20.80 -29.85 4.02
C SER A 135 21.98 -29.23 3.26
N GLN A 136 22.87 -30.07 2.72
CA GLN A 136 24.01 -29.63 1.92
C GLN A 136 23.58 -29.00 0.59
N VAL A 137 22.47 -29.48 0.00
CA VAL A 137 21.89 -28.95 -1.24
C VAL A 137 20.71 -28.00 -1.00
N TYR A 138 20.45 -27.61 0.25
CA TYR A 138 19.41 -26.64 0.62
C TYR A 138 19.96 -25.21 0.63
N TYR A 139 19.45 -24.38 -0.29
CA TYR A 139 19.90 -23.01 -0.54
C TYR A 139 18.73 -22.03 -0.67
N GLY A 140 19.03 -20.72 -0.63
CA GLY A 140 18.06 -19.66 -0.86
C GLY A 140 17.16 -19.28 0.32
N ARG A 141 17.31 -19.91 1.50
CA ARG A 141 16.54 -19.53 2.72
C ARG A 141 17.39 -19.20 3.94
N ASN A 142 18.67 -18.89 3.75
CA ASN A 142 19.58 -18.66 4.88
C ASN A 142 19.15 -17.47 5.76
N ALA A 143 18.63 -16.39 5.17
CA ALA A 143 18.10 -15.25 5.92
C ALA A 143 16.90 -15.66 6.79
N ALA A 144 15.94 -16.41 6.22
CA ALA A 144 14.81 -16.95 6.95
C ALA A 144 15.24 -17.88 8.09
N VAL A 145 16.23 -18.76 7.87
CA VAL A 145 16.79 -19.64 8.90
C VAL A 145 17.46 -18.83 10.01
N LYS A 146 18.28 -17.82 9.67
CA LYS A 146 18.96 -16.95 10.65
C LYS A 146 17.96 -16.19 11.52
N ASN A 147 16.91 -15.65 10.91
CA ASN A 147 15.85 -14.94 11.62
C ASN A 147 15.04 -15.88 12.53
N LEU A 148 14.73 -17.09 12.06
CA LEU A 148 14.06 -18.11 12.86
C LEU A 148 14.92 -18.53 14.06
N LEU A 149 16.22 -18.76 13.86
CA LEU A 149 17.17 -19.06 14.94
C LEU A 149 17.27 -17.92 15.96
N HIS A 150 17.25 -16.66 15.53
CA HIS A 150 17.24 -15.51 16.43
C HIS A 150 15.96 -15.48 17.28
N ARG A 151 14.79 -15.68 16.66
CA ARG A 151 13.51 -15.75 17.38
C ARG A 151 13.49 -16.91 18.38
N LEU A 152 14.00 -18.08 18.00
CA LEU A 152 14.08 -19.22 18.90
C LEU A 152 14.98 -18.93 20.11
N ALA A 153 16.11 -18.26 19.92
CA ALA A 153 16.99 -17.85 21.02
C ALA A 153 16.29 -16.85 21.96
N GLU A 154 15.51 -15.91 21.43
CA GLU A 154 14.69 -14.99 22.22
C GLU A 154 13.61 -15.74 23.04
N GLN A 155 12.99 -16.75 22.45
CA GLN A 155 11.99 -17.59 23.12
C GLN A 155 12.62 -18.48 24.22
N CYS A 156 13.82 -19.02 23.99
CA CYS A 156 14.61 -19.72 25.00
C CYS A 156 14.94 -18.80 26.19
N ASN A 157 15.38 -17.56 25.93
CA ASN A 157 15.62 -16.54 26.97
C ASN A 157 14.40 -16.28 27.85
N ARG A 158 13.20 -16.34 27.27
CA ARG A 158 11.92 -16.17 27.98
C ARG A 158 11.42 -17.44 28.67
N LYS A 159 12.23 -18.52 28.72
CA LYS A 159 11.87 -19.85 29.24
C LYS A 159 10.63 -20.45 28.56
N ARG A 160 10.48 -20.18 27.26
CA ARG A 160 9.34 -20.62 26.44
C ARG A 160 9.79 -20.98 25.02
N PRO A 161 10.68 -21.98 24.84
CA PRO A 161 11.12 -22.47 23.53
C PRO A 161 9.95 -23.05 22.71
N PHE A 162 9.13 -22.17 22.16
CA PHE A 162 7.93 -22.48 21.40
C PHE A 162 7.90 -21.53 20.20
N THR A 163 7.59 -22.01 19.00
CA THR A 163 7.40 -21.14 17.83
C THR A 163 6.38 -21.73 16.87
N LEU A 164 5.43 -20.89 16.46
CA LEU A 164 4.44 -21.18 15.43
C LEU A 164 4.90 -20.62 14.08
N ILE A 165 5.26 -21.49 13.14
CA ILE A 165 5.71 -21.16 11.79
C ILE A 165 4.49 -21.14 10.86
N ILE A 166 4.19 -19.97 10.29
CA ILE A 166 3.01 -19.71 9.46
C ILE A 166 3.45 -19.27 8.06
N GLY A 167 2.73 -19.65 7.02
CA GLY A 167 2.99 -19.15 5.66
C GLY A 167 2.08 -19.80 4.61
N PRO A 168 2.00 -19.24 3.39
CA PRO A 168 1.15 -19.76 2.32
C PRO A 168 1.54 -21.19 1.92
N SER A 169 0.64 -21.86 1.18
CA SER A 169 0.91 -23.20 0.66
C SER A 169 2.15 -23.19 -0.24
N GLY A 170 3.01 -24.19 -0.15
CA GLY A 170 4.18 -24.26 -1.03
C GLY A 170 5.33 -23.29 -0.71
N SER A 171 5.25 -22.44 0.31
CA SER A 171 6.34 -21.50 0.66
C SER A 171 7.63 -22.14 1.18
N GLY A 172 7.65 -23.46 1.39
CA GLY A 172 8.82 -24.24 1.83
C GLY A 172 8.97 -24.38 3.36
N LYS A 173 7.88 -24.25 4.14
CA LYS A 173 7.92 -24.33 5.62
C LYS A 173 8.56 -25.61 6.16
N SER A 174 8.13 -26.77 5.68
CA SER A 174 8.68 -28.08 6.09
C SER A 174 10.17 -28.17 5.76
N SER A 175 10.57 -27.80 4.53
CA SER A 175 11.97 -27.76 4.11
C SER A 175 12.82 -26.79 4.96
N LEU A 176 12.27 -25.63 5.34
CA LEU A 176 12.93 -24.66 6.22
C LEU A 176 13.27 -25.28 7.58
N VAL A 177 12.33 -26.03 8.16
CA VAL A 177 12.55 -26.70 9.45
C VAL A 177 13.55 -27.85 9.29
N HIS A 178 13.31 -28.75 8.34
CA HIS A 178 14.03 -30.01 8.21
C HIS A 178 15.45 -29.88 7.65
N ALA A 179 15.64 -29.08 6.60
CA ALA A 179 16.93 -28.91 5.94
C ALA A 179 17.63 -27.60 6.32
N GLY A 180 16.87 -26.60 6.75
CA GLY A 180 17.41 -25.31 7.20
C GLY A 180 17.77 -25.31 8.69
N LEU A 181 16.78 -25.53 9.55
CA LEU A 181 16.89 -25.28 10.99
C LEU A 181 17.53 -26.45 11.76
N LEU A 182 16.95 -27.65 11.66
CA LEU A 182 17.35 -28.81 12.45
C LEU A 182 18.84 -29.19 12.32
N PRO A 183 19.45 -29.23 11.12
CA PRO A 183 20.87 -29.56 10.99
C PRO A 183 21.80 -28.61 11.77
N ARG A 184 21.42 -27.33 11.85
CA ARG A 184 22.19 -26.31 12.60
C ARG A 184 22.05 -26.49 14.10
N LEU A 185 20.84 -26.83 14.58
CA LEU A 185 20.58 -27.07 16.00
C LEU A 185 21.23 -28.37 16.51
N LEU A 186 21.25 -29.43 15.70
CA LEU A 186 21.82 -30.75 16.05
C LEU A 186 23.35 -30.79 15.95
N SER A 187 23.96 -29.83 15.26
CA SER A 187 25.42 -29.74 15.15
C SER A 187 26.10 -29.66 16.53
N ASP A 188 27.32 -30.18 16.65
CA ASP A 188 28.03 -30.20 17.94
C ASP A 188 28.18 -28.83 18.60
N LYS A 189 28.30 -27.78 17.77
CA LYS A 189 28.43 -26.38 18.20
C LYS A 189 27.08 -25.74 18.57
N GLY A 190 25.96 -26.32 18.11
CA GLY A 190 24.65 -25.69 18.16
C GLY A 190 24.57 -24.39 17.35
N ALA A 191 23.47 -23.66 17.50
CA ALA A 191 23.27 -22.35 16.87
C ALA A 191 22.64 -21.36 17.85
N ASN A 192 23.17 -20.14 17.92
CA ASN A 192 22.72 -19.08 18.84
C ASN A 192 22.58 -19.53 20.31
N GLY A 193 23.47 -20.42 20.77
CA GLY A 193 23.46 -20.98 22.12
C GLY A 193 22.45 -22.11 22.35
N ILE A 194 21.63 -22.45 21.35
CA ILE A 194 20.72 -23.59 21.39
C ILE A 194 21.45 -24.82 20.86
N ASN A 195 21.35 -25.93 21.59
CA ASN A 195 21.92 -27.21 21.18
C ASN A 195 20.86 -28.30 21.32
N ALA A 196 20.39 -28.80 20.17
CA ALA A 196 19.43 -29.89 20.11
C ALA A 196 20.19 -31.23 20.20
N PHE A 197 19.78 -32.10 21.12
CA PHE A 197 20.35 -33.43 21.25
C PHE A 197 19.71 -34.42 20.28
N ASP A 198 18.39 -34.33 20.18
CA ASP A 198 17.61 -35.12 19.25
C ASP A 198 16.31 -34.39 18.90
N TYR A 199 15.64 -34.85 17.85
CA TYR A 199 14.35 -34.32 17.43
C TYR A 199 13.38 -35.41 16.99
N ILE A 200 12.09 -35.11 17.13
CA ILE A 200 11.05 -35.84 16.42
C ILE A 200 10.33 -34.90 15.47
N SER A 201 9.85 -35.46 14.37
CA SER A 201 8.93 -34.77 13.47
C SER A 201 7.74 -35.65 13.17
N ILE A 202 6.56 -35.04 13.27
CA ILE A 202 5.27 -35.69 13.13
C ILE A 202 4.47 -34.91 12.08
N ASP A 203 4.24 -35.50 10.91
CA ASP A 203 3.31 -34.96 9.88
C ASP A 203 1.91 -35.48 10.18
N PHE A 204 0.99 -34.58 10.55
CA PHE A 204 -0.39 -34.93 10.89
C PHE A 204 -1.18 -35.62 9.76
N SER A 205 -0.65 -35.69 8.54
CA SER A 205 -1.24 -36.42 7.41
C SER A 205 -1.03 -37.94 7.49
N ASP A 206 -0.01 -38.40 8.22
CA ASP A 206 0.51 -39.77 8.09
C ASP A 206 -0.08 -40.75 9.12
N PHE A 207 -0.86 -40.28 10.10
CA PHE A 207 -1.41 -41.11 11.17
C PHE A 207 -2.81 -40.66 11.61
N ARG A 208 -3.48 -41.48 12.44
CA ARG A 208 -4.82 -41.17 12.95
C ARG A 208 -4.74 -40.11 14.06
N PRO A 209 -5.29 -38.89 13.87
CA PRO A 209 -5.13 -37.77 14.80
C PRO A 209 -5.65 -38.03 16.22
N THR A 210 -6.59 -38.99 16.39
CA THR A 210 -7.18 -39.36 17.68
C THR A 210 -6.22 -40.04 18.66
N ARG A 211 -5.02 -40.44 18.20
CA ARG A 211 -3.98 -41.07 19.03
C ARG A 211 -2.70 -40.24 19.15
N ILE A 212 -2.73 -38.94 18.86
CA ILE A 212 -1.54 -38.08 18.81
C ILE A 212 -0.62 -38.16 20.04
N ILE A 213 -1.16 -38.26 21.26
CA ILE A 213 -0.31 -38.39 22.47
C ILE A 213 0.46 -39.73 22.48
N LYS A 214 -0.15 -40.79 21.96
CA LYS A 214 0.48 -42.10 21.81
C LYS A 214 1.54 -42.10 20.71
N GLU A 215 1.29 -41.40 19.60
CA GLU A 215 2.28 -41.23 18.54
C GLU A 215 3.46 -40.37 19.01
N LEU A 216 3.18 -39.27 19.71
CA LEU A 216 4.21 -38.44 20.35
C LEU A 216 5.06 -39.30 21.31
N ALA A 217 4.42 -40.12 22.14
CA ALA A 217 5.13 -41.05 23.01
C ALA A 217 5.96 -42.07 22.24
N ALA A 218 5.42 -42.66 21.18
CA ALA A 218 6.13 -43.64 20.35
C ALA A 218 7.38 -43.02 19.72
N CYS A 219 7.28 -41.85 19.09
CA CYS A 219 8.44 -41.17 18.51
C CYS A 219 9.43 -40.72 19.59
N MET A 220 8.97 -40.31 20.78
CA MET A 220 9.88 -39.95 21.89
C MET A 220 10.69 -41.14 22.43
N LEU A 221 10.28 -42.39 22.18
CA LEU A 221 11.08 -43.56 22.54
C LEU A 221 12.30 -43.73 21.63
N ASP A 222 12.25 -43.18 20.42
CA ASP A 222 13.37 -43.19 19.48
C ASP A 222 14.47 -42.19 19.88
N TRP A 223 14.21 -41.32 20.86
CA TRP A 223 15.23 -40.42 21.36
C TRP A 223 16.34 -41.17 22.08
N ASP A 224 17.56 -40.93 21.63
CA ASP A 224 18.76 -41.40 22.28
C ASP A 224 19.73 -40.26 22.60
N ILE A 225 20.60 -40.51 23.58
CA ILE A 225 21.76 -39.68 23.85
C ILE A 225 22.95 -40.62 23.98
N ASN A 226 23.94 -40.47 23.10
CA ASN A 226 25.13 -41.34 23.05
C ASN A 226 24.74 -42.83 22.95
N ASP A 227 23.85 -43.18 22.02
CA ASP A 227 23.37 -44.54 21.76
C ASP A 227 22.60 -45.18 22.94
N ALA A 228 22.15 -44.37 23.93
CA ALA A 228 21.34 -44.81 25.04
C ALA A 228 19.94 -44.17 25.01
N PRO A 229 18.85 -44.96 25.08
CA PRO A 229 17.50 -44.43 25.00
C PRO A 229 17.20 -43.52 26.20
N VAL A 230 16.52 -42.40 25.93
CA VAL A 230 16.15 -41.41 26.95
C VAL A 230 15.12 -41.99 27.92
N PHE A 231 14.14 -42.76 27.42
CA PHE A 231 13.06 -43.37 28.18
C PHE A 231 13.17 -44.90 28.24
N ASP A 232 14.31 -45.38 28.76
CA ASP A 232 14.57 -46.81 28.93
C ASP A 232 13.50 -47.50 29.82
N GLY A 233 13.03 -48.67 29.37
CA GLY A 233 12.00 -49.45 30.07
C GLY A 233 10.55 -48.97 29.89
N GLU A 234 10.31 -47.90 29.13
CA GLU A 234 8.95 -47.44 28.80
C GLU A 234 8.41 -48.07 27.51
N SER A 235 7.09 -48.25 27.46
CA SER A 235 6.34 -48.58 26.25
C SER A 235 5.61 -47.34 25.73
N ALA A 236 5.21 -47.34 24.46
CA ALA A 236 4.45 -46.22 23.89
C ALA A 236 3.15 -45.94 24.69
N ASP A 237 2.49 -46.98 25.21
CA ASP A 237 1.30 -46.84 26.04
C ASP A 237 1.62 -46.27 27.44
N SER A 238 2.68 -46.74 28.10
CA SER A 238 3.05 -46.24 29.43
C SER A 238 3.55 -44.79 29.39
N LEU A 239 4.35 -44.44 28.38
CA LEU A 239 4.83 -43.06 28.19
C LEU A 239 3.69 -42.11 27.78
N ALA A 240 2.74 -42.56 26.96
CA ALA A 240 1.55 -41.76 26.61
C ALA A 240 0.68 -41.46 27.84
N ILE A 241 0.51 -42.43 28.75
CA ILE A 241 -0.22 -42.23 30.02
C ILE A 241 0.52 -41.21 30.89
N LYS A 242 1.85 -41.29 30.98
CA LYS A 242 2.66 -40.33 31.74
C LYS A 242 2.57 -38.92 31.14
N LEU A 243 2.69 -38.78 29.82
CA LEU A 243 2.51 -37.49 29.13
C LEU A 243 1.12 -36.88 29.39
N ALA A 244 0.06 -37.69 29.39
CA ALA A 244 -1.30 -37.20 29.59
C ALA A 244 -1.61 -36.82 31.05
N ASN A 245 -1.11 -37.58 32.03
CA ASN A 245 -1.51 -37.44 33.44
C ASN A 245 -0.44 -36.81 34.34
N ASN A 246 0.84 -37.01 34.06
CA ASN A 246 1.95 -36.46 34.86
C ASN A 246 3.18 -36.10 33.98
N PRO A 247 3.08 -35.06 33.12
CA PRO A 247 4.16 -34.68 32.22
C PRO A 247 5.45 -34.24 32.96
N ALA A 248 5.35 -33.86 34.23
CA ALA A 248 6.51 -33.52 35.05
C ALA A 248 7.50 -34.69 35.22
N ASP A 249 7.00 -35.93 35.33
CA ASP A 249 7.87 -37.11 35.44
C ASP A 249 8.69 -37.31 34.16
N VAL A 250 8.05 -37.13 32.99
CA VAL A 250 8.70 -37.22 31.68
C VAL A 250 9.79 -36.15 31.55
N ILE A 251 9.49 -34.91 31.96
CA ILE A 251 10.44 -33.80 31.97
C ILE A 251 11.63 -34.11 32.90
N ASN A 252 11.38 -34.66 34.09
CA ASN A 252 12.43 -34.99 35.06
C ASN A 252 13.34 -36.13 34.56
N THR A 253 12.79 -37.16 33.93
CA THR A 253 13.57 -38.25 33.32
C THR A 253 14.45 -37.72 32.19
N ALA A 254 13.89 -36.92 31.27
CA ALA A 254 14.64 -36.29 30.19
C ALA A 254 15.77 -35.38 30.73
N LYS A 255 15.48 -34.59 31.76
CA LYS A 255 16.46 -33.73 32.44
C LYS A 255 17.61 -34.52 33.07
N ALA A 256 17.27 -35.61 33.77
CA ALA A 256 18.26 -36.45 34.43
C ALA A 256 19.23 -37.06 33.41
N LYS A 257 18.71 -37.57 32.29
CA LYS A 257 19.52 -38.12 31.19
C LYS A 257 20.37 -37.04 30.51
N LEU A 258 19.78 -35.90 30.16
CA LEU A 258 20.53 -34.79 29.56
C LEU A 258 21.67 -34.29 30.46
N SER A 259 21.43 -34.17 31.78
CA SER A 259 22.43 -33.66 32.74
C SER A 259 23.68 -34.53 32.89
N GLN A 260 23.62 -35.79 32.44
CA GLN A 260 24.77 -36.71 32.45
C GLN A 260 25.73 -36.47 31.28
N THR A 261 25.38 -35.60 30.33
CA THR A 261 26.15 -35.38 29.11
C THR A 261 27.09 -34.18 29.23
N ALA A 262 28.34 -34.31 28.76
CA ALA A 262 29.32 -33.20 28.79
C ALA A 262 28.84 -31.94 28.02
N ARG A 263 28.07 -32.13 26.94
CA ARG A 263 27.45 -31.05 26.15
C ARG A 263 26.37 -30.26 26.91
N TYR A 264 25.81 -30.80 27.98
CA TYR A 264 24.78 -30.13 28.78
C TYR A 264 25.33 -28.89 29.51
N ASN A 265 26.56 -28.96 30.02
CA ASN A 265 27.18 -27.87 30.78
C ASN A 265 27.84 -26.80 29.89
N THR A 266 27.96 -27.05 28.58
CA THR A 266 28.59 -26.14 27.61
C THR A 266 27.58 -25.43 26.72
N SER A 267 26.34 -25.93 26.64
CA SER A 267 25.23 -25.29 25.93
C SER A 267 24.49 -24.30 26.83
N ALA A 268 24.10 -23.13 26.27
CA ALA A 268 23.25 -22.18 26.99
C ALA A 268 21.80 -22.70 27.09
N TYR A 269 21.31 -23.38 26.05
CA TYR A 269 19.98 -23.98 26.00
C TYR A 269 20.04 -25.41 25.44
N PRO A 270 20.31 -26.43 26.27
CA PRO A 270 20.20 -27.84 25.86
C PRO A 270 18.73 -28.26 25.73
N CYS A 271 18.33 -28.80 24.57
CA CYS A 271 16.94 -29.20 24.36
C CYS A 271 16.74 -30.43 23.46
N PHE A 272 15.53 -30.99 23.52
CA PHE A 272 14.96 -31.86 22.50
C PHE A 272 13.98 -31.07 21.63
N VAL A 273 13.95 -31.32 20.32
CA VAL A 273 13.05 -30.59 19.41
C VAL A 273 11.85 -31.46 19.04
N VAL A 274 10.65 -30.90 19.14
CA VAL A 274 9.39 -31.52 18.70
C VAL A 274 8.84 -30.69 17.56
N VAL A 275 8.84 -31.25 16.36
CA VAL A 275 8.23 -30.65 15.17
C VAL A 275 6.88 -31.29 14.92
N LEU A 276 5.82 -30.49 14.93
CA LEU A 276 4.50 -30.91 14.50
C LEU A 276 4.17 -30.18 13.19
N ASP A 277 4.25 -30.92 12.08
CA ASP A 277 4.07 -30.39 10.73
C ASP A 277 2.65 -30.62 10.22
N ARG A 278 2.19 -29.73 9.33
CA ARG A 278 0.83 -29.66 8.80
C ARG A 278 -0.23 -29.65 9.90
N LEU A 279 -0.09 -28.76 10.87
CA LEU A 279 -1.05 -28.58 11.95
C LEU A 279 -2.48 -28.35 11.43
N GLU A 280 -2.63 -27.80 10.22
CA GLU A 280 -3.91 -27.71 9.52
C GLU A 280 -4.64 -29.06 9.38
N ALA A 281 -3.95 -30.18 9.16
CA ALA A 281 -4.56 -31.50 9.03
C ALA A 281 -5.16 -31.97 10.36
N TYR A 282 -4.48 -31.67 11.48
CA TYR A 282 -4.99 -31.95 12.82
C TYR A 282 -6.20 -31.09 13.18
N LEU A 283 -6.09 -29.78 12.96
CA LEU A 283 -7.15 -28.82 13.26
C LEU A 283 -8.44 -29.09 12.49
N ALA A 284 -8.30 -29.64 11.28
CA ALA A 284 -9.43 -29.89 10.43
C ALA A 284 -10.09 -31.27 10.73
N THR A 285 -9.47 -32.14 11.55
CA THR A 285 -9.95 -33.52 11.72
C THR A 285 -11.20 -33.61 12.63
N PRO A 286 -12.35 -34.13 12.13
CA PRO A 286 -13.61 -34.26 12.87
C PRO A 286 -13.51 -35.07 14.14
N ASP A 287 -12.80 -36.20 14.05
CA ASP A 287 -12.76 -37.20 15.10
C ASP A 287 -12.00 -36.72 16.35
N VAL A 288 -11.34 -35.55 16.26
CA VAL A 288 -10.62 -34.93 17.37
C VAL A 288 -11.47 -33.81 17.96
N SER A 289 -11.97 -34.02 19.18
CA SER A 289 -12.79 -33.01 19.87
C SER A 289 -11.99 -31.76 20.25
N ALA A 290 -12.67 -30.62 20.42
CA ALA A 290 -12.04 -29.39 20.91
C ALA A 290 -11.30 -29.60 22.25
N THR A 291 -11.83 -30.46 23.12
CA THR A 291 -11.19 -30.83 24.39
C THR A 291 -9.92 -31.67 24.21
N GLN A 292 -9.84 -32.52 23.19
CA GLN A 292 -8.61 -33.26 22.87
C GLN A 292 -7.54 -32.33 22.28
N ARG A 293 -7.94 -31.35 21.46
CA ARG A 293 -7.02 -30.32 20.91
C ARG A 293 -6.45 -29.44 22.01
N GLU A 294 -7.29 -28.97 22.94
CA GLU A 294 -6.85 -28.18 24.10
C GLU A 294 -5.88 -28.96 25.01
N ARG A 295 -6.15 -30.25 25.24
CA ARG A 295 -5.25 -31.14 26.00
C ARG A 295 -3.87 -31.25 25.36
N LEU A 296 -3.80 -31.42 24.04
CA LEU A 296 -2.53 -31.47 23.32
C LEU A 296 -1.78 -30.13 23.45
N PHE A 297 -2.43 -28.99 23.18
CA PHE A 297 -1.75 -27.69 23.24
C PHE A 297 -1.30 -27.33 24.66
N SER A 298 -2.08 -27.70 25.68
CA SER A 298 -1.69 -27.55 27.09
C SER A 298 -0.48 -28.43 27.45
N LEU A 299 -0.42 -29.66 26.95
CA LEU A 299 0.73 -30.54 27.11
C LEU A 299 1.98 -29.95 26.47
N LEU A 300 1.88 -29.47 25.23
CA LEU A 300 3.00 -28.84 24.51
C LEU A 300 3.49 -27.56 25.23
N GLU A 301 2.57 -26.74 25.75
CA GLU A 301 2.95 -25.59 26.56
C GLU A 301 3.71 -26.04 27.82
N THR A 302 3.22 -27.07 28.52
CA THR A 302 3.87 -27.62 29.72
C THR A 302 5.28 -28.14 29.44
N LEU A 303 5.46 -28.88 28.34
CA LEU A 303 6.77 -29.34 27.90
C LEU A 303 7.69 -28.15 27.58
N SER A 304 7.21 -27.15 26.85
CA SER A 304 8.02 -25.96 26.49
C SER A 304 8.49 -25.17 27.72
N GLN A 305 7.63 -24.99 28.74
CA GLN A 305 7.94 -24.23 29.94
C GLN A 305 9.06 -24.85 30.79
N SER A 306 9.36 -26.14 30.60
CA SER A 306 10.50 -26.79 31.24
C SER A 306 11.86 -26.22 30.79
N GLY A 307 11.91 -25.57 29.62
CA GLY A 307 13.14 -25.12 28.97
C GLY A 307 13.93 -26.25 28.28
N LEU A 308 13.50 -27.50 28.39
CA LEU A 308 14.17 -28.68 27.82
C LEU A 308 13.56 -29.15 26.50
N PHE A 309 12.34 -28.74 26.19
CA PHE A 309 11.64 -29.14 24.97
C PHE A 309 11.37 -27.92 24.11
N MET A 310 11.89 -27.92 22.89
CA MET A 310 11.62 -26.90 21.89
C MET A 310 10.48 -27.34 20.98
N ILE A 311 9.37 -26.61 21.01
CA ILE A 311 8.17 -26.96 20.24
C ILE A 311 8.07 -26.08 18.99
N LEU A 312 8.06 -26.72 17.82
CA LEU A 312 7.87 -26.08 16.52
C LEU A 312 6.54 -26.56 15.93
N LEU A 313 5.60 -25.63 15.78
CA LEU A 313 4.32 -25.91 15.11
C LEU A 313 4.35 -25.30 13.72
N VAL A 314 4.11 -26.09 12.68
CA VAL A 314 4.06 -25.61 11.30
C VAL A 314 2.62 -25.63 10.82
N CYS A 315 2.11 -24.49 10.37
CA CYS A 315 0.74 -24.33 9.90
C CYS A 315 0.66 -23.41 8.69
N ARG A 316 -0.40 -23.56 7.88
CA ARG A 316 -0.70 -22.60 6.81
C ARG A 316 -1.39 -21.34 7.35
N ASN A 317 -1.22 -20.22 6.64
CA ASN A 317 -1.83 -18.94 7.02
C ASN A 317 -3.36 -18.92 6.92
N ASP A 318 -3.96 -19.68 6.01
CA ASP A 318 -5.42 -19.80 5.85
C ASP A 318 -6.11 -20.48 7.05
N PHE A 319 -5.39 -21.29 7.83
CA PHE A 319 -5.89 -21.93 9.06
C PHE A 319 -5.72 -21.07 10.32
N TYR A 320 -5.24 -19.84 10.19
CA TYR A 320 -5.03 -18.95 11.32
C TYR A 320 -6.31 -18.68 12.14
N HIS A 321 -7.46 -18.58 11.48
CA HIS A 321 -8.75 -18.39 12.17
C HIS A 321 -9.09 -19.53 13.14
N GLN A 322 -8.69 -20.77 12.81
CA GLN A 322 -8.91 -21.93 13.70
C GLN A 322 -7.88 -21.97 14.82
N LEU A 323 -6.64 -21.55 14.56
CA LEU A 323 -5.61 -21.39 15.59
C LEU A 323 -6.00 -20.35 16.65
N ALA A 324 -6.65 -19.27 16.23
CA ALA A 324 -7.13 -18.20 17.10
C ALA A 324 -8.19 -18.67 18.11
N ALA A 325 -8.83 -19.82 17.89
CA ALA A 325 -9.79 -20.41 18.82
C ALA A 325 -9.14 -21.00 20.09
N TYR A 326 -7.82 -21.15 20.14
CA TYR A 326 -7.09 -21.80 21.24
C TYR A 326 -6.25 -20.78 22.03
N PRO A 327 -6.67 -20.39 23.26
CA PRO A 327 -5.99 -19.36 24.06
C PRO A 327 -4.51 -19.65 24.34
N THR A 328 -4.15 -20.92 24.55
CA THR A 328 -2.76 -21.34 24.80
C THR A 328 -1.82 -21.00 23.63
N LEU A 329 -2.28 -21.14 22.39
CA LEU A 329 -1.49 -20.79 21.20
C LEU A 329 -1.42 -19.27 21.02
N MET A 330 -2.52 -18.55 21.25
CA MET A 330 -2.58 -17.09 21.12
C MET A 330 -1.71 -16.37 22.15
N LYS A 331 -1.71 -16.83 23.40
CA LYS A 331 -0.84 -16.31 24.47
C LYS A 331 0.64 -16.42 24.14
N ASN A 332 1.04 -17.49 23.44
CA ASN A 332 2.42 -17.64 22.98
C ASN A 332 2.69 -16.71 21.79
N LYS A 333 1.77 -16.60 20.83
CA LYS A 333 1.89 -15.68 19.69
C LYS A 333 2.08 -14.22 20.12
N GLU A 334 1.25 -13.72 21.04
CA GLU A 334 1.33 -12.34 21.57
C GLU A 334 2.71 -12.00 22.17
N ARG A 335 3.45 -13.02 22.61
CA ARG A 335 4.78 -12.89 23.21
C ARG A 335 5.92 -13.11 22.20
N GLY A 336 5.61 -13.02 20.90
CA GLY A 336 6.57 -13.13 19.80
C GLY A 336 6.89 -14.56 19.37
N ALA A 337 6.14 -15.57 19.84
CA ALA A 337 6.40 -16.98 19.52
C ALA A 337 5.82 -17.42 18.17
N HIS A 338 5.93 -16.58 17.14
CA HIS A 338 5.49 -16.88 15.78
C HIS A 338 6.56 -16.47 14.75
N PHE A 339 6.55 -17.13 13.59
CA PHE A 339 7.42 -16.83 12.46
C PHE A 339 6.63 -16.94 11.16
N ASP A 340 6.46 -15.82 10.47
CA ASP A 340 5.75 -15.77 9.19
C ASP A 340 6.76 -15.94 8.04
N LEU A 341 6.67 -17.05 7.32
CA LEU A 341 7.48 -17.37 6.16
C LEU A 341 6.78 -16.90 4.89
N THR A 342 7.34 -15.88 4.25
CA THR A 342 6.88 -15.36 2.96
C THR A 342 7.30 -16.26 1.79
N PRO A 343 6.61 -16.15 0.63
CA PRO A 343 7.13 -16.69 -0.63
C PRO A 343 8.57 -16.21 -0.90
N PRO A 344 9.38 -16.99 -1.63
CA PRO A 344 10.77 -16.63 -1.89
C PRO A 344 10.90 -15.42 -2.82
N SER A 345 11.90 -14.58 -2.60
CA SER A 345 12.25 -13.50 -3.52
C SER A 345 12.95 -14.02 -4.78
N ALA A 346 13.11 -13.18 -5.81
CA ALA A 346 13.84 -13.56 -7.02
C ALA A 346 15.30 -13.98 -6.74
N SER A 347 15.98 -13.32 -5.78
CA SER A 347 17.33 -13.72 -5.35
C SER A 347 17.32 -15.10 -4.68
N GLU A 348 16.35 -15.33 -3.78
CA GLU A 348 16.18 -16.62 -3.11
C GLU A 348 15.88 -17.74 -4.12
N LEU A 349 15.03 -17.49 -5.13
CA LEU A 349 14.76 -18.41 -6.22
C LEU A 349 16.00 -18.68 -7.08
N SER A 350 16.79 -17.65 -7.41
CA SER A 350 18.04 -17.81 -8.16
C SER A 350 19.02 -18.72 -7.41
N GLN A 351 19.14 -18.56 -6.09
CA GLN A 351 19.96 -19.43 -5.25
C GLN A 351 19.40 -20.87 -5.22
N MET A 352 18.09 -21.04 -5.09
CA MET A 352 17.43 -22.36 -5.11
C MET A 352 17.57 -23.10 -6.43
N ILE A 353 17.76 -22.39 -7.54
CA ILE A 353 17.97 -23.00 -8.87
C ILE A 353 19.46 -23.32 -9.07
N ARG A 354 20.34 -22.33 -8.85
CA ARG A 354 21.75 -22.40 -9.27
C ARG A 354 22.67 -23.11 -8.28
N LEU A 355 22.49 -22.89 -6.98
CA LEU A 355 23.44 -23.42 -5.99
C LEU A 355 23.39 -24.94 -5.85
N PRO A 356 22.20 -25.61 -5.84
CA PRO A 356 22.15 -27.06 -5.86
C PRO A 356 22.81 -27.67 -7.11
N THR A 357 22.74 -26.99 -8.27
CA THR A 357 23.45 -27.47 -9.48
C THR A 357 24.96 -27.40 -9.35
N ILE A 358 25.48 -26.34 -8.73
CA ILE A 358 26.93 -26.22 -8.48
C ILE A 358 27.38 -27.33 -7.51
N ALA A 359 26.64 -27.57 -6.43
CA ALA A 359 26.95 -28.60 -5.44
C ALA A 359 26.90 -30.04 -6.01
N ALA A 360 26.13 -30.25 -7.07
CA ALA A 360 25.98 -31.54 -7.75
C ALA A 360 26.78 -31.63 -9.07
N ASP A 361 27.65 -30.66 -9.37
CA ASP A 361 28.46 -30.60 -10.61
C ASP A 361 27.64 -30.67 -11.91
N LEU A 362 26.53 -29.92 -11.95
CA LEU A 362 25.60 -29.85 -13.09
C LEU A 362 25.79 -28.55 -13.89
N ASN A 363 25.62 -28.66 -15.21
CA ASN A 363 25.72 -27.56 -16.17
C ASN A 363 24.35 -27.25 -16.80
N TRP A 364 24.19 -26.02 -17.29
CA TRP A 364 22.98 -25.56 -17.97
C TRP A 364 23.24 -25.43 -19.47
N GLU A 365 22.32 -25.93 -20.31
CA GLU A 365 22.37 -25.72 -21.76
C GLU A 365 21.94 -24.27 -22.11
N GLU A 366 22.58 -23.69 -23.12
CA GLU A 366 22.19 -22.40 -23.72
C GLU A 366 21.18 -22.62 -24.85
N ASP A 367 20.13 -21.81 -24.93
CA ASP A 367 19.18 -21.88 -26.06
C ASP A 367 19.82 -21.29 -27.32
N ASP A 368 20.14 -22.13 -28.30
CA ASP A 368 20.73 -21.77 -29.61
C ASP A 368 20.03 -20.60 -30.32
N ASN A 369 18.73 -20.37 -30.06
CA ASN A 369 17.97 -19.31 -30.73
C ASN A 369 18.06 -17.94 -30.03
N THR A 370 18.28 -17.93 -28.71
CA THR A 370 18.21 -16.70 -27.91
C THR A 370 19.52 -16.35 -27.20
N GLY A 371 20.43 -17.31 -27.06
CA GLY A 371 21.69 -17.17 -26.32
C GLY A 371 21.49 -17.05 -24.81
N VAL A 372 20.30 -17.40 -24.29
CA VAL A 372 19.98 -17.37 -22.86
C VAL A 372 20.16 -18.76 -22.28
N THR A 373 20.80 -18.87 -21.11
CA THR A 373 21.00 -20.13 -20.39
C THR A 373 19.69 -20.64 -19.78
N LEU A 374 19.53 -21.95 -19.66
CA LEU A 374 18.29 -22.56 -19.15
C LEU A 374 17.91 -22.09 -17.74
N ASP A 375 18.86 -21.86 -16.85
CA ASP A 375 18.60 -21.36 -15.50
C ASP A 375 17.97 -19.95 -15.49
N ASP A 376 18.36 -19.06 -16.42
CA ASP A 376 17.73 -17.74 -16.57
C ASP A 376 16.30 -17.85 -17.11
N ILE A 377 16.04 -18.80 -18.02
CA ILE A 377 14.68 -19.08 -18.51
C ILE A 377 13.79 -19.57 -17.35
N ILE A 378 14.27 -20.55 -16.58
CA ILE A 378 13.54 -21.11 -15.44
C ILE A 378 13.32 -20.04 -14.35
N LEU A 379 14.32 -19.21 -14.05
CA LEU A 379 14.19 -18.13 -13.06
C LEU A 379 13.11 -17.11 -13.48
N THR A 380 13.09 -16.74 -14.76
CA THR A 380 12.10 -15.81 -15.31
C THR A 380 10.68 -16.39 -15.20
N ASP A 381 10.51 -17.65 -15.58
CA ASP A 381 9.22 -18.34 -15.51
C ASP A 381 8.78 -18.54 -14.04
N ALA A 382 9.71 -18.83 -13.12
CA ALA A 382 9.43 -19.02 -11.71
C ALA A 382 9.02 -17.71 -11.00
N ALA A 383 9.61 -16.59 -11.39
CA ALA A 383 9.31 -15.28 -10.82
C ALA A 383 7.93 -14.74 -11.26
N ALA A 384 7.40 -15.21 -12.40
CA ALA A 384 6.10 -14.80 -12.91
C ALA A 384 4.91 -15.49 -12.21
N GLU A 385 5.15 -16.61 -11.53
CA GLU A 385 4.10 -17.46 -10.96
C GLU A 385 4.06 -17.37 -9.41
N PRO A 386 2.95 -16.91 -8.81
CA PRO A 386 2.72 -17.04 -7.38
C PRO A 386 2.72 -18.51 -6.94
N ASP A 387 3.32 -18.84 -5.79
CA ASP A 387 3.43 -20.22 -5.25
C ASP A 387 4.19 -21.23 -6.15
N CYS A 388 5.15 -20.75 -6.95
CA CYS A 388 5.91 -21.56 -7.92
C CYS A 388 6.78 -22.68 -7.33
N LEU A 389 7.11 -22.65 -6.03
CA LEU A 389 8.14 -23.52 -5.44
C LEU A 389 7.94 -25.03 -5.66
N PRO A 390 6.75 -25.63 -5.41
CA PRO A 390 6.55 -27.04 -5.67
C PRO A 390 6.69 -27.39 -7.16
N LEU A 391 6.19 -26.53 -8.05
CA LEU A 391 6.28 -26.72 -9.50
C LEU A 391 7.73 -26.58 -9.99
N LEU A 392 8.46 -25.59 -9.47
CA LEU A 392 9.87 -25.36 -9.73
C LEU A 392 10.70 -26.58 -9.32
N GLN A 393 10.55 -27.05 -8.08
CA GLN A 393 11.30 -28.20 -7.58
C GLN A 393 11.01 -29.46 -8.38
N TYR A 394 9.74 -29.69 -8.75
CA TYR A 394 9.38 -30.82 -9.60
C TYR A 394 10.00 -30.71 -11.00
N THR A 395 9.94 -29.53 -11.61
CA THR A 395 10.52 -29.28 -12.94
C THR A 395 12.03 -29.49 -12.93
N LEU A 396 12.73 -28.97 -11.92
CA LEU A 396 14.17 -29.15 -11.75
C LEU A 396 14.55 -30.63 -11.51
N GLN A 397 13.75 -31.37 -10.75
CA GLN A 397 13.93 -32.81 -10.57
C GLN A 397 13.76 -33.57 -11.89
N GLU A 398 12.73 -33.28 -12.68
CA GLU A 398 12.53 -33.92 -13.99
C GLU A 398 13.65 -33.59 -14.98
N LEU A 399 14.12 -32.33 -15.00
CA LEU A 399 15.29 -31.93 -15.79
C LEU A 399 16.54 -32.71 -15.36
N TYR A 400 16.73 -32.91 -14.06
CA TYR A 400 17.83 -33.71 -13.55
C TYR A 400 17.72 -35.18 -13.95
N LEU A 401 16.54 -35.79 -13.81
CA LEU A 401 16.33 -37.21 -14.13
C LEU A 401 16.47 -37.49 -15.63
N GLN A 402 16.13 -36.53 -16.48
CA GLN A 402 16.18 -36.63 -17.94
C GLN A 402 17.39 -35.93 -18.55
N ARG A 403 18.39 -35.56 -17.73
CA ARG A 403 19.60 -34.88 -18.17
C ARG A 403 20.45 -35.76 -19.08
N LYS A 404 21.28 -35.13 -19.88
CA LYS A 404 22.32 -35.81 -20.66
C LYS A 404 23.68 -35.53 -20.03
N ASP A 405 24.35 -36.58 -19.57
CA ASP A 405 25.58 -36.50 -18.76
C ASP A 405 25.34 -35.64 -17.51
N ASN A 406 26.02 -34.50 -17.39
CA ASN A 406 25.82 -33.52 -16.32
C ASN A 406 25.11 -32.24 -16.81
N THR A 407 24.52 -32.24 -18.01
CA THR A 407 23.91 -31.03 -18.59
C THR A 407 22.38 -31.10 -18.58
N LEU A 408 21.74 -30.10 -17.97
CA LEU A 408 20.30 -29.88 -17.97
C LEU A 408 19.89 -29.19 -19.28
N GLN A 409 18.99 -29.83 -20.04
CA GLN A 409 18.73 -29.47 -21.44
C GLN A 409 17.50 -28.57 -21.63
N VAL A 410 17.64 -27.55 -22.49
CA VAL A 410 16.56 -26.66 -22.94
C VAL A 410 15.49 -27.44 -23.70
N SER A 411 15.90 -28.45 -24.48
CA SER A 411 14.95 -29.32 -25.20
C SER A 411 14.01 -30.05 -24.24
N THR A 412 14.54 -30.55 -23.13
CA THR A 412 13.75 -31.25 -22.10
C THR A 412 12.80 -30.28 -21.41
N TYR A 413 13.26 -29.07 -21.07
CA TYR A 413 12.40 -28.03 -20.50
C TYR A 413 11.24 -27.63 -21.42
N LYS A 414 11.50 -27.47 -22.72
CA LYS A 414 10.48 -27.18 -23.73
C LYS A 414 9.50 -28.35 -23.89
N GLN A 415 9.97 -29.60 -23.83
CA GLN A 415 9.11 -30.79 -23.88
C GLN A 415 8.20 -30.92 -22.66
N LEU A 416 8.71 -30.58 -21.47
CA LEU A 416 7.89 -30.53 -20.26
C LEU A 416 6.82 -29.43 -20.32
N GLY A 417 6.96 -28.45 -21.20
CA GLY A 417 6.03 -27.32 -21.33
C GLY A 417 6.27 -26.21 -20.30
N GLY A 418 7.52 -26.04 -19.86
CA GLY A 418 7.92 -25.09 -18.82
C GLY A 418 7.54 -25.54 -17.40
N ILE A 419 7.64 -24.63 -16.43
CA ILE A 419 7.36 -24.93 -15.00
C ILE A 419 5.94 -25.45 -14.77
N GLU A 420 4.92 -24.81 -15.37
CA GLU A 420 3.54 -25.27 -15.22
C GLU A 420 3.27 -26.59 -15.98
N GLY A 421 3.93 -26.80 -17.12
CA GLY A 421 3.68 -27.97 -17.97
C GLY A 421 4.14 -29.29 -17.34
N ALA A 422 5.24 -29.24 -16.56
CA ALA A 422 5.84 -30.42 -15.95
C ALA A 422 4.83 -31.21 -15.11
N ILE A 423 4.00 -30.53 -14.30
CA ILE A 423 3.00 -31.22 -13.46
C ILE A 423 1.88 -31.88 -14.29
N GLY A 424 1.54 -31.32 -15.45
CA GLY A 424 0.62 -31.93 -16.40
C GLY A 424 1.17 -33.22 -16.99
N HIS A 425 2.47 -33.24 -17.30
CA HIS A 425 3.19 -34.46 -17.72
C HIS A 425 3.20 -35.52 -16.62
N LYS A 426 3.46 -35.15 -15.36
CA LYS A 426 3.38 -36.06 -14.21
C LYS A 426 1.99 -36.70 -14.07
N ALA A 427 0.96 -35.87 -14.15
CA ALA A 427 -0.42 -36.32 -14.06
C ALA A 427 -0.75 -37.33 -15.16
N GLU A 428 -0.28 -37.08 -16.39
CA GLU A 428 -0.46 -38.02 -17.51
C GLU A 428 0.34 -39.32 -17.32
N GLN A 429 1.60 -39.25 -16.89
CA GLN A 429 2.42 -40.44 -16.64
C GLN A 429 1.82 -41.31 -15.53
N LEU A 430 1.43 -40.70 -14.40
CA LEU A 430 0.77 -41.42 -13.32
C LEU A 430 -0.52 -42.07 -13.83
N PHE A 431 -1.34 -41.30 -14.53
CA PHE A 431 -2.58 -41.80 -15.13
C PHE A 431 -2.33 -42.99 -16.05
N GLN A 432 -1.33 -42.95 -16.92
CA GLN A 432 -0.98 -44.05 -17.83
C GLN A 432 -0.56 -45.33 -17.11
N HIS A 433 0.08 -45.24 -15.94
CA HIS A 433 0.50 -46.40 -15.15
C HIS A 433 -0.60 -46.94 -14.23
N MET A 434 -1.73 -46.22 -14.06
CA MET A 434 -2.86 -46.72 -13.26
C MET A 434 -3.54 -47.96 -13.89
N PRO A 435 -4.10 -48.87 -13.06
CA PRO A 435 -4.91 -49.97 -13.55
C PRO A 435 -6.11 -49.49 -14.37
N ALA A 436 -6.51 -50.25 -15.40
CA ALA A 436 -7.59 -49.87 -16.32
C ALA A 436 -8.93 -49.56 -15.61
N LYS A 437 -9.23 -50.25 -14.51
CA LYS A 437 -10.43 -50.03 -13.69
C LYS A 437 -10.39 -48.74 -12.87
N VAL A 438 -9.20 -48.25 -12.52
CA VAL A 438 -8.98 -47.00 -11.77
C VAL A 438 -9.03 -45.82 -12.73
N LYS A 439 -8.51 -45.97 -13.95
CA LYS A 439 -8.55 -44.94 -15.01
C LYS A 439 -9.96 -44.45 -15.34
N THR A 440 -10.96 -45.34 -15.31
CA THR A 440 -12.37 -44.99 -15.58
C THR A 440 -13.00 -44.07 -14.52
N ALA A 441 -12.34 -43.89 -13.37
CA ALA A 441 -12.82 -42.97 -12.33
C ALA A 441 -12.59 -41.49 -12.67
N LEU A 442 -11.73 -41.16 -13.65
CA LEU A 442 -11.36 -39.79 -13.98
C LEU A 442 -12.58 -38.90 -14.27
N ASP A 443 -13.44 -39.32 -15.19
CA ASP A 443 -14.62 -38.56 -15.62
C ASP A 443 -15.60 -38.29 -14.47
N ARG A 444 -15.57 -39.13 -13.42
CA ARG A 444 -16.41 -39.01 -12.25
C ARG A 444 -15.80 -38.12 -11.16
N VAL A 445 -14.47 -38.14 -11.01
CA VAL A 445 -13.73 -37.36 -10.02
C VAL A 445 -13.56 -35.90 -10.44
N LEU A 446 -13.33 -35.63 -11.74
CA LEU A 446 -13.12 -34.26 -12.25
C LEU A 446 -14.26 -33.28 -11.89
N PRO A 447 -15.56 -33.61 -12.07
CA PRO A 447 -16.68 -32.75 -11.63
C PRO A 447 -16.75 -32.45 -10.14
N LEU A 448 -16.06 -33.22 -9.30
CA LEU A 448 -16.04 -33.03 -7.85
C LEU A 448 -14.98 -32.02 -7.43
N VAL A 449 -13.89 -31.88 -8.18
CA VAL A 449 -12.72 -31.04 -7.86
C VAL A 449 -12.57 -29.80 -8.76
N ILE A 450 -13.37 -29.70 -9.82
CA ILE A 450 -13.38 -28.59 -10.78
C ILE A 450 -14.64 -27.75 -10.64
N THR A 451 -14.49 -26.43 -10.62
CA THR A 451 -15.57 -25.46 -10.82
C THR A 451 -15.19 -24.44 -11.88
N LEU A 452 -16.16 -24.04 -12.70
CA LEU A 452 -16.05 -22.86 -13.54
C LEU A 452 -16.81 -21.70 -12.91
N ALA A 453 -16.21 -20.51 -12.91
CA ALA A 453 -16.90 -19.29 -12.55
C ALA A 453 -18.02 -18.97 -13.56
N ASN A 454 -18.91 -18.04 -13.18
CA ASN A 454 -20.10 -17.72 -13.96
C ASN A 454 -19.81 -17.12 -15.36
N ASP A 455 -18.58 -16.64 -15.56
CA ASP A 455 -18.02 -16.16 -16.83
C ASP A 455 -17.68 -17.29 -17.81
N GLY A 456 -17.64 -18.55 -17.33
CA GLY A 456 -17.30 -19.74 -18.11
C GLY A 456 -15.82 -19.88 -18.46
N ASN A 457 -14.97 -18.94 -18.04
CA ASN A 457 -13.56 -18.86 -18.44
C ASN A 457 -12.61 -19.03 -17.25
N THR A 458 -13.02 -18.62 -16.05
CA THR A 458 -12.17 -18.74 -14.86
C THR A 458 -12.31 -20.14 -14.25
N LEU A 459 -11.28 -20.96 -14.46
CA LEU A 459 -11.16 -22.30 -13.92
C LEU A 459 -10.63 -22.25 -12.49
N THR A 460 -11.39 -22.78 -11.54
CA THR A 460 -11.01 -22.82 -10.13
C THR A 460 -11.11 -24.24 -9.59
N SER A 461 -10.23 -24.60 -8.66
CA SER A 461 -10.37 -25.86 -7.94
C SER A 461 -11.40 -25.73 -6.81
N ARG A 462 -12.30 -26.71 -6.70
CA ARG A 462 -13.19 -26.88 -5.54
C ARG A 462 -12.76 -28.06 -4.68
N THR A 463 -13.20 -28.02 -3.42
CA THR A 463 -13.02 -29.09 -2.46
C THR A 463 -14.10 -30.16 -2.64
N ALA A 464 -13.69 -31.42 -2.82
CA ALA A 464 -14.55 -32.60 -2.89
C ALA A 464 -14.50 -33.38 -1.57
N LEU A 465 -15.61 -33.98 -1.15
CA LEU A 465 -15.64 -34.83 0.04
C LEU A 465 -15.21 -36.26 -0.31
N TRP A 466 -14.42 -36.92 0.56
CA TRP A 466 -14.09 -38.34 0.38
C TRP A 466 -15.34 -39.24 0.41
N SER A 467 -16.42 -38.80 1.08
CA SER A 467 -17.71 -39.49 1.11
C SER A 467 -18.49 -39.40 -0.21
N GLU A 468 -18.14 -38.49 -1.11
CA GLU A 468 -18.78 -38.37 -2.43
C GLU A 468 -18.26 -39.43 -3.43
N LEU A 469 -17.15 -40.11 -3.10
CA LEU A 469 -16.59 -41.23 -3.86
C LEU A 469 -17.33 -42.52 -3.51
N THR A 470 -18.00 -43.10 -4.50
CA THR A 470 -19.01 -44.15 -4.32
C THR A 470 -18.45 -45.57 -4.43
N ASN A 471 -17.34 -45.74 -5.18
CA ASN A 471 -16.71 -47.05 -5.39
C ASN A 471 -15.22 -47.06 -5.01
N ASP A 472 -14.66 -48.26 -4.87
CA ASP A 472 -13.27 -48.43 -4.44
C ASP A 472 -12.25 -47.93 -5.49
N ASN A 473 -12.61 -47.94 -6.77
CA ASN A 473 -11.75 -47.44 -7.85
C ASN A 473 -11.62 -45.90 -7.80
N GLU A 474 -12.71 -45.19 -7.50
CA GLU A 474 -12.74 -43.74 -7.30
C GLU A 474 -11.90 -43.31 -6.09
N LYS A 475 -12.02 -44.05 -4.99
CA LYS A 475 -11.20 -43.85 -3.79
C LYS A 475 -9.73 -44.11 -4.10
N GLN A 476 -9.42 -45.23 -4.76
CA GLN A 476 -8.05 -45.57 -5.15
C GLN A 476 -7.45 -44.54 -6.11
N PHE A 477 -8.23 -44.00 -7.05
CA PHE A 477 -7.79 -42.91 -7.94
C PHE A 477 -7.41 -41.66 -7.13
N ALA A 478 -8.32 -41.18 -6.27
CA ALA A 478 -8.09 -40.00 -5.44
C ALA A 478 -6.90 -40.21 -4.49
N THR A 479 -6.76 -41.39 -3.90
CA THR A 479 -5.62 -41.77 -3.05
C THR A 479 -4.32 -41.71 -3.82
N LEU A 480 -4.22 -42.32 -5.00
CA LEU A 480 -3.00 -42.27 -5.83
C LEU A 480 -2.64 -40.82 -6.23
N MET A 481 -3.64 -39.98 -6.53
CA MET A 481 -3.41 -38.56 -6.84
C MET A 481 -2.90 -37.78 -5.63
N VAL A 482 -3.39 -38.08 -4.42
CA VAL A 482 -2.92 -37.47 -3.17
C VAL A 482 -1.53 -37.96 -2.78
N GLU A 483 -1.27 -39.27 -2.86
CA GLU A 483 0.04 -39.88 -2.59
C GLU A 483 1.14 -39.32 -3.50
N ASN A 484 0.79 -39.05 -4.76
CA ASN A 484 1.72 -38.45 -5.73
C ASN A 484 1.72 -36.91 -5.71
N ARG A 485 1.04 -36.30 -4.74
CA ARG A 485 0.95 -34.85 -4.49
C ARG A 485 0.38 -34.03 -5.65
N LEU A 486 -0.43 -34.64 -6.49
CA LEU A 486 -1.22 -33.94 -7.51
C LEU A 486 -2.51 -33.38 -6.91
N PHE A 487 -3.06 -34.07 -5.91
CA PHE A 487 -4.15 -33.61 -5.05
C PHE A 487 -3.66 -33.38 -3.62
N VAL A 488 -4.39 -32.58 -2.85
CA VAL A 488 -4.18 -32.33 -1.43
C VAL A 488 -5.43 -32.74 -0.67
N SER A 489 -5.25 -33.63 0.30
CA SER A 489 -6.28 -33.96 1.30
C SER A 489 -6.28 -32.90 2.39
N HIS A 490 -7.46 -32.42 2.78
CA HIS A 490 -7.66 -31.49 3.89
C HIS A 490 -9.06 -31.73 4.45
N LEU A 491 -9.42 -31.11 5.56
CA LEU A 491 -10.79 -31.23 6.05
C LEU A 491 -11.51 -29.89 6.02
N TYR A 492 -12.79 -29.94 5.69
CA TYR A 492 -13.65 -28.79 5.53
C TYR A 492 -14.92 -29.05 6.32
N HIS A 493 -15.18 -28.24 7.35
CA HIS A 493 -16.30 -28.41 8.29
C HIS A 493 -16.32 -29.83 8.92
N ASP A 494 -15.19 -30.27 9.48
CA ASP A 494 -15.09 -31.58 10.14
C ASP A 494 -15.44 -32.76 9.20
N LYS A 495 -15.09 -32.68 7.92
CA LYS A 495 -15.26 -33.78 6.96
C LYS A 495 -14.02 -33.93 6.10
N ALA A 496 -13.58 -35.17 5.89
CA ALA A 496 -12.42 -35.46 5.04
C ALA A 496 -12.72 -35.06 3.61
N CYS A 497 -11.86 -34.22 3.04
CA CYS A 497 -11.96 -33.71 1.68
C CYS A 497 -10.64 -33.83 0.91
N PHE A 498 -10.71 -33.67 -0.40
CA PHE A 498 -9.55 -33.54 -1.27
C PHE A 498 -9.81 -32.44 -2.32
N LYS A 499 -8.73 -31.80 -2.79
CA LYS A 499 -8.76 -30.82 -3.89
C LYS A 499 -7.49 -30.94 -4.72
N VAL A 500 -7.40 -30.21 -5.83
CA VAL A 500 -6.18 -30.19 -6.62
C VAL A 500 -5.07 -29.45 -5.86
N ALA A 501 -3.84 -29.98 -5.91
CA ALA A 501 -2.69 -29.38 -5.22
C ALA A 501 -2.31 -28.01 -5.80
N HIS A 502 -2.40 -27.87 -7.12
CA HIS A 502 -2.19 -26.63 -7.85
C HIS A 502 -3.08 -26.58 -9.09
N GLU A 503 -3.64 -25.42 -9.42
CA GLU A 503 -4.51 -25.24 -10.59
C GLU A 503 -3.78 -25.48 -11.93
N ALA A 504 -2.44 -25.55 -11.92
CA ALA A 504 -1.63 -25.89 -13.08
C ALA A 504 -1.93 -27.32 -13.56
N VAL A 505 -2.28 -28.25 -12.66
CA VAL A 505 -2.74 -29.60 -13.02
C VAL A 505 -3.99 -29.51 -13.90
N LEU A 506 -4.91 -28.61 -13.59
CA LEU A 506 -6.13 -28.45 -14.37
C LEU A 506 -5.85 -27.77 -15.72
N ARG A 507 -4.97 -26.76 -15.73
CA ARG A 507 -4.64 -25.96 -16.93
C ARG A 507 -3.74 -26.70 -17.95
N ARG A 508 -2.81 -27.52 -17.48
CA ARG A 508 -1.75 -28.14 -18.32
C ARG A 508 -1.90 -29.65 -18.53
N TRP A 509 -2.81 -30.33 -17.82
CA TRP A 509 -3.09 -31.73 -18.11
C TRP A 509 -4.05 -31.85 -19.31
N GLN A 510 -3.51 -32.28 -20.46
CA GLN A 510 -4.23 -32.31 -21.73
C GLN A 510 -5.57 -33.07 -21.70
N ARG A 511 -5.67 -34.15 -20.92
CA ARG A 511 -6.93 -34.89 -20.75
C ARG A 511 -8.00 -34.06 -20.04
N VAL A 512 -7.61 -33.34 -18.99
CA VAL A 512 -8.51 -32.43 -18.28
C VAL A 512 -8.93 -31.28 -19.20
N GLN A 513 -8.02 -30.72 -19.98
CA GLN A 513 -8.36 -29.68 -20.97
C GLN A 513 -9.35 -30.18 -22.02
N THR A 514 -9.15 -31.40 -22.54
CA THR A 514 -10.07 -32.01 -23.51
C THR A 514 -11.44 -32.28 -22.88
N TRP A 515 -11.46 -32.78 -21.64
CA TRP A 515 -12.68 -33.02 -20.88
C TRP A 515 -13.44 -31.72 -20.56
N LEU A 516 -12.71 -30.66 -20.18
CA LEU A 516 -13.26 -29.32 -19.93
C LEU A 516 -13.93 -28.76 -21.17
N GLN A 517 -13.30 -28.85 -22.35
CA GLN A 517 -13.90 -28.39 -23.61
C GLN A 517 -15.21 -29.12 -23.93
N GLN A 518 -15.33 -30.40 -23.58
CA GLN A 518 -16.53 -31.20 -23.80
C GLN A 518 -17.66 -30.90 -22.81
N HIS A 519 -17.33 -30.52 -21.56
CA HIS A 519 -18.30 -30.35 -20.47
C HIS A 519 -18.47 -28.90 -19.97
N GLN A 520 -17.84 -27.91 -20.62
CA GLN A 520 -17.84 -26.50 -20.21
C GLN A 520 -19.26 -25.95 -19.99
N SER A 521 -20.18 -26.17 -20.93
CA SER A 521 -21.57 -25.69 -20.82
C SER A 521 -22.31 -26.31 -19.64
N SER A 522 -22.06 -27.59 -19.35
CA SER A 522 -22.71 -28.30 -18.24
C SER A 522 -22.14 -27.86 -16.89
N LEU A 523 -20.84 -27.61 -16.78
CA LEU A 523 -20.20 -27.13 -15.55
C LEU A 523 -20.63 -25.71 -15.19
N VAL A 524 -20.75 -24.80 -16.18
CA VAL A 524 -21.26 -23.44 -15.96
C VAL A 524 -22.72 -23.48 -15.51
N SER A 525 -23.56 -24.31 -16.14
CA SER A 525 -24.95 -24.49 -15.75
C SER A 525 -25.08 -25.09 -14.34
N LYS A 526 -24.19 -26.02 -13.96
CA LYS A 526 -24.15 -26.61 -12.62
C LYS A 526 -23.74 -25.59 -11.56
N SER A 527 -22.70 -24.81 -11.80
CA SER A 527 -22.23 -23.74 -10.89
C SER A 527 -23.33 -22.70 -10.62
N ARG A 528 -24.05 -22.27 -11.66
CA ARG A 528 -25.22 -21.38 -11.54
C ARG A 528 -26.35 -22.00 -10.75
N LEU A 529 -26.63 -23.29 -10.96
CA LEU A 529 -27.65 -24.04 -10.20
C LEU A 529 -27.28 -24.11 -8.71
N GLU A 530 -26.04 -24.48 -8.37
CA GLU A 530 -25.56 -24.59 -6.98
C GLU A 530 -25.65 -23.22 -6.25
N GLN A 531 -25.26 -22.13 -6.91
CA GLN A 531 -25.39 -20.77 -6.35
C GLN A 531 -26.86 -20.42 -6.07
N GLN A 532 -27.76 -20.75 -7.00
CA GLN A 532 -29.18 -20.46 -6.87
C GLN A 532 -29.85 -21.35 -5.81
N THR A 533 -29.43 -22.62 -5.67
CA THR A 533 -29.83 -23.51 -4.58
C THR A 533 -29.42 -22.94 -3.22
N LYS A 534 -28.19 -22.41 -3.10
CA LYS A 534 -27.71 -21.79 -1.85
C LYS A 534 -28.57 -20.58 -1.44
N GLN A 535 -28.87 -19.68 -2.38
CA GLN A 535 -29.76 -18.53 -2.12
C GLN A 535 -31.18 -18.97 -1.75
N TRP A 536 -31.72 -19.98 -2.43
CA TRP A 536 -33.04 -20.52 -2.14
C TRP A 536 -33.13 -21.15 -0.74
N LEU A 537 -32.09 -21.85 -0.29
CA LEU A 537 -32.02 -22.41 1.06
C LEU A 537 -31.87 -21.32 2.13
N GLN A 538 -31.05 -20.29 1.87
CA GLN A 538 -30.86 -19.15 2.80
C GLN A 538 -32.15 -18.36 3.01
N ASP A 539 -32.99 -18.20 1.97
CA ASP A 539 -34.29 -17.52 2.06
C ASP A 539 -35.45 -18.49 2.38
N ASN A 540 -35.20 -19.50 3.23
CA ASN A 540 -36.20 -20.46 3.71
C ASN A 540 -37.08 -21.10 2.60
N LYS A 541 -36.47 -21.44 1.46
CA LYS A 541 -37.13 -22.06 0.31
C LYS A 541 -38.20 -21.17 -0.35
N SER A 542 -38.01 -19.85 -0.31
CA SER A 542 -38.87 -18.84 -0.94
C SER A 542 -39.12 -19.10 -2.44
N LYS A 543 -40.30 -18.71 -2.91
CA LYS A 543 -40.68 -18.87 -4.33
C LYS A 543 -39.93 -17.91 -5.27
N ALA A 544 -39.33 -16.85 -4.74
CA ALA A 544 -38.62 -15.83 -5.52
C ALA A 544 -37.35 -16.38 -6.20
N PHE A 545 -36.71 -17.38 -5.58
CA PHE A 545 -35.45 -17.97 -6.06
C PHE A 545 -35.64 -19.25 -6.89
N LEU A 546 -36.88 -19.65 -7.22
CA LEU A 546 -37.13 -20.79 -8.11
C LEU A 546 -36.62 -20.51 -9.52
N LEU A 547 -36.13 -21.56 -10.21
CA LEU A 547 -35.62 -21.45 -11.58
C LEU A 547 -36.72 -20.94 -12.52
N THR A 548 -36.37 -19.94 -13.32
CA THR A 548 -37.28 -19.35 -14.31
C THR A 548 -37.54 -20.33 -15.46
N GLU A 549 -38.75 -20.27 -16.01
CA GLU A 549 -39.12 -21.06 -17.18
C GLU A 549 -38.33 -20.58 -18.41
N GLY A 550 -37.67 -21.49 -19.12
CA GLY A 550 -36.77 -21.18 -20.22
C GLY A 550 -35.41 -21.83 -20.01
N LYS A 551 -34.34 -21.20 -20.50
CA LYS A 551 -32.97 -21.71 -20.48
C LYS A 551 -32.51 -22.21 -19.08
N PRO A 552 -32.74 -21.49 -17.97
CA PRO A 552 -32.30 -21.95 -16.64
C PRO A 552 -32.94 -23.27 -16.18
N LEU A 553 -34.25 -23.45 -16.40
CA LEU A 553 -34.95 -24.69 -16.05
C LEU A 553 -34.64 -25.83 -17.03
N THR A 554 -34.46 -25.55 -18.33
CA THR A 554 -34.07 -26.58 -19.30
C THR A 554 -32.66 -27.08 -19.07
N ASP A 555 -31.73 -26.18 -18.77
CA ASP A 555 -30.33 -26.53 -18.49
C ASP A 555 -30.26 -27.36 -17.20
N ALA A 556 -31.02 -26.99 -16.15
CA ALA A 556 -31.09 -27.78 -14.92
C ALA A 556 -31.74 -29.17 -15.11
N LEU A 557 -32.72 -29.31 -16.02
CA LEU A 557 -33.30 -30.60 -16.38
C LEU A 557 -32.35 -31.46 -17.24
N ALA A 558 -31.57 -30.83 -18.13
CA ALA A 558 -30.53 -31.51 -18.89
C ALA A 558 -29.41 -32.02 -17.98
N LEU A 559 -29.00 -31.22 -16.98
CA LEU A 559 -28.05 -31.65 -15.95
C LEU A 559 -28.56 -32.83 -15.13
N LYS A 560 -29.87 -32.90 -14.85
CA LYS A 560 -30.48 -34.05 -14.18
C LYS A 560 -30.44 -35.33 -15.02
N ALA A 561 -30.44 -35.21 -16.35
CA ALA A 561 -30.39 -36.33 -17.28
C ALA A 561 -28.95 -36.81 -17.57
N ASP A 562 -27.95 -35.99 -17.26
CA ASP A 562 -26.53 -36.30 -17.44
C ASP A 562 -26.00 -37.12 -16.25
N ALA A 563 -25.79 -38.42 -16.45
CA ALA A 563 -25.32 -39.33 -15.41
C ALA A 563 -23.84 -39.08 -15.02
N SER A 564 -23.09 -38.30 -15.79
CA SER A 564 -21.67 -37.99 -15.51
C SER A 564 -21.50 -36.92 -14.42
N LEU A 565 -22.53 -36.11 -14.15
CA LEU A 565 -22.50 -35.01 -13.20
C LEU A 565 -23.41 -35.30 -12.00
N THR A 566 -22.85 -35.30 -10.79
CA THR A 566 -23.67 -35.42 -9.57
C THR A 566 -24.24 -34.08 -9.13
N LEU A 567 -25.55 -34.10 -8.85
CA LEU A 567 -26.32 -33.02 -8.24
C LEU A 567 -26.63 -33.40 -6.78
N SER A 568 -26.66 -32.41 -5.90
CA SER A 568 -27.05 -32.63 -4.50
C SER A 568 -28.55 -32.93 -4.37
N GLU A 569 -28.99 -33.49 -3.24
CA GLU A 569 -30.42 -33.67 -2.97
C GLU A 569 -31.15 -32.32 -2.97
N ASP A 570 -30.53 -31.27 -2.45
CA ASP A 570 -31.11 -29.93 -2.44
C ASP A 570 -31.29 -29.36 -3.85
N ASP A 571 -30.33 -29.56 -4.77
CA ASP A 571 -30.47 -29.17 -6.18
C ASP A 571 -31.66 -29.89 -6.84
N LEU A 572 -31.80 -31.19 -6.58
CA LEU A 572 -32.93 -31.98 -7.09
C LEU A 572 -34.26 -31.48 -6.50
N THR A 573 -34.29 -31.04 -5.25
CA THR A 573 -35.50 -30.44 -4.65
C THR A 573 -35.83 -29.09 -5.27
N LEU A 574 -34.85 -28.23 -5.55
CA LEU A 574 -35.04 -26.96 -6.24
C LEU A 574 -35.57 -27.18 -7.66
N ILE A 575 -34.98 -28.11 -8.42
CA ILE A 575 -35.45 -28.48 -9.77
C ILE A 575 -36.90 -28.95 -9.72
N LYS A 576 -37.24 -29.83 -8.76
CA LYS A 576 -38.61 -30.36 -8.60
C LYS A 576 -39.61 -29.27 -8.19
N ALA A 577 -39.24 -28.36 -7.29
CA ALA A 577 -40.07 -27.23 -6.88
C ALA A 577 -40.29 -26.23 -8.04
N SER A 578 -39.23 -25.95 -8.80
CA SER A 578 -39.26 -25.08 -9.97
C SER A 578 -40.10 -25.67 -11.11
N GLN A 579 -39.98 -26.97 -11.37
CA GLN A 579 -40.78 -27.69 -12.36
C GLN A 579 -42.28 -27.67 -12.01
N LYS A 580 -42.65 -27.90 -10.73
CA LYS A 580 -44.04 -27.79 -10.26
C LYS A 580 -44.59 -26.37 -10.39
N SER A 581 -43.78 -25.37 -10.06
CA SER A 581 -44.13 -23.95 -10.21
C SER A 581 -44.34 -23.57 -11.68
N ALA A 582 -43.45 -24.01 -12.58
CA ALA A 582 -43.58 -23.80 -14.02
C ALA A 582 -44.83 -24.48 -14.61
N GLN A 583 -45.13 -25.71 -14.20
CA GLN A 583 -46.37 -26.41 -14.59
C GLN A 583 -47.63 -25.66 -14.12
N ARG A 584 -47.64 -25.17 -12.88
CA ARG A 584 -48.75 -24.36 -12.35
C ARG A 584 -48.88 -23.02 -13.09
N LYS A 585 -47.76 -22.34 -13.40
CA LYS A 585 -47.75 -21.12 -14.22
C LYS A 585 -48.22 -21.38 -15.65
N ARG A 586 -47.95 -22.54 -16.26
CA ARG A 586 -48.49 -22.93 -17.58
C ARG A 586 -50.01 -23.12 -17.56
N VAL A 587 -50.54 -23.75 -16.52
CA VAL A 587 -51.99 -23.91 -16.33
C VAL A 587 -52.65 -22.54 -16.12
N ILE A 588 -52.09 -21.70 -15.25
CA ILE A 588 -52.55 -20.33 -15.03
C ILE A 588 -52.45 -19.50 -16.33
N ARG A 589 -51.35 -19.61 -17.09
CA ARG A 589 -51.18 -18.93 -18.39
C ARG A 589 -52.22 -19.35 -19.42
N ARG A 590 -52.60 -20.64 -19.47
CA ARG A 590 -53.67 -21.14 -20.34
C ARG A 590 -55.04 -20.60 -19.93
N VAL A 591 -55.31 -20.49 -18.62
CA VAL A 591 -56.52 -19.86 -18.08
C VAL A 591 -56.53 -18.35 -18.37
N THR A 592 -55.39 -17.66 -18.23
CA THR A 592 -55.27 -16.24 -18.58
C THR A 592 -55.30 -15.98 -20.07
N LEU A 593 -54.84 -16.91 -20.93
CA LEU A 593 -54.96 -16.82 -22.40
C LEU A 593 -56.42 -16.93 -22.84
N ALA A 594 -57.21 -17.81 -22.20
CA ALA A 594 -58.65 -17.88 -22.39
C ALA A 594 -59.35 -16.60 -21.91
N ALA A 595 -58.89 -16.00 -20.80
CA ALA A 595 -59.36 -14.70 -20.34
C ALA A 595 -58.92 -13.54 -21.27
N LEU A 596 -57.72 -13.61 -21.87
CA LEU A 596 -57.17 -12.66 -22.83
C LEU A 596 -57.94 -12.66 -24.16
N ALA A 597 -58.49 -13.79 -24.59
CA ALA A 597 -59.38 -13.85 -25.76
C ALA A 597 -60.72 -13.10 -25.52
N CYS A 598 -61.22 -13.07 -24.29
CA CYS A 598 -62.31 -12.16 -23.89
C CYS A 598 -61.83 -10.71 -23.79
N LEU A 599 -60.59 -10.50 -23.36
CA LEU A 599 -59.95 -9.19 -23.22
C LEU A 599 -59.56 -8.56 -24.57
N THR A 600 -59.34 -9.33 -25.64
CA THR A 600 -59.09 -8.80 -27.00
C THR A 600 -60.30 -8.10 -27.59
N VAL A 601 -61.51 -8.50 -27.20
CA VAL A 601 -62.76 -7.79 -27.53
C VAL A 601 -62.84 -6.45 -26.79
N VAL A 602 -62.28 -6.39 -25.58
CA VAL A 602 -62.14 -5.15 -24.78
C VAL A 602 -60.97 -4.27 -25.27
N SER A 603 -59.92 -4.88 -25.82
CA SER A 603 -58.68 -4.23 -26.27
C SER A 603 -58.86 -3.41 -27.54
N PHE A 604 -59.85 -3.73 -28.38
CA PHE A 604 -60.25 -2.85 -29.49
C PHE A 604 -60.79 -1.51 -28.97
N GLY A 605 -61.38 -1.48 -27.76
CA GLY A 605 -61.74 -0.25 -27.06
C GLY A 605 -60.55 0.48 -26.44
N ALA A 606 -59.51 -0.25 -26.01
CA ALA A 606 -58.32 0.32 -25.37
C ALA A 606 -57.28 0.89 -26.36
N MET A 607 -57.38 0.56 -27.65
CA MET A 607 -56.50 1.11 -28.70
C MET A 607 -56.62 2.65 -28.83
N LEU A 608 -57.75 3.22 -28.39
CA LEU A 608 -57.92 4.67 -28.28
C LEU A 608 -57.19 5.30 -27.08
N GLN A 609 -56.68 4.50 -26.13
CA GLN A 609 -55.97 4.97 -24.93
C GLN A 609 -54.44 4.78 -25.01
N SER A 610 -53.93 4.17 -26.09
CA SER A 610 -52.52 3.81 -26.29
C SER A 610 -51.55 5.01 -26.45
N GLN A 611 -52.05 6.25 -26.55
CA GLN A 611 -51.20 7.44 -26.48
C GLN A 611 -50.72 7.75 -25.04
N GLN A 612 -51.36 7.23 -24.00
CA GLN A 612 -50.97 7.51 -22.61
C GLN A 612 -49.78 6.67 -22.11
N SER A 613 -49.52 5.47 -22.66
CA SER A 613 -48.45 4.60 -22.14
C SER A 613 -47.05 4.98 -22.63
N GLN A 614 -46.93 5.67 -23.77
CA GLN A 614 -45.65 6.22 -24.23
C GLN A 614 -45.17 7.34 -23.28
N HIS A 615 -46.08 8.20 -22.82
CA HIS A 615 -45.76 9.25 -21.85
C HIS A 615 -45.36 8.73 -20.46
N LEU A 616 -45.81 7.54 -20.04
CA LEU A 616 -45.41 6.96 -18.75
C LEU A 616 -43.99 6.38 -18.79
N ALA A 617 -43.55 5.83 -19.93
CA ALA A 617 -42.20 5.28 -20.09
C ALA A 617 -41.15 6.39 -20.23
N GLU A 618 -41.46 7.48 -20.95
CA GLU A 618 -40.63 8.68 -20.98
C GLU A 618 -40.54 9.35 -19.61
N ARG A 619 -41.65 9.43 -18.86
CA ARG A 619 -41.63 9.94 -17.48
C ARG A 619 -40.71 9.14 -16.57
N LYS A 620 -40.74 7.81 -16.61
CA LYS A 620 -39.85 6.98 -15.77
C LYS A 620 -38.38 7.12 -16.13
N ARG A 621 -38.03 7.34 -17.40
CA ARG A 621 -36.65 7.60 -17.83
C ARG A 621 -36.19 8.98 -17.40
N LEU A 622 -37.03 10.00 -17.59
CA LEU A 622 -36.75 11.38 -17.15
C LEU A 622 -36.68 11.48 -15.61
N GLU A 623 -37.48 10.70 -14.88
CA GLU A 623 -37.42 10.59 -13.41
C GLU A 623 -36.08 9.99 -12.95
N ALA A 624 -35.53 9.00 -13.66
CA ALA A 624 -34.22 8.42 -13.37
C ALA A 624 -33.05 9.37 -13.74
N GLU A 625 -33.12 10.04 -14.88
CA GLU A 625 -32.14 11.06 -15.31
C GLU A 625 -32.13 12.26 -14.32
N ASN A 626 -33.31 12.74 -13.90
CA ASN A 626 -33.44 13.83 -12.92
C ASN A 626 -32.98 13.44 -11.51
N LEU A 627 -33.28 12.22 -11.05
CA LEU A 627 -32.82 11.73 -9.74
C LEU A 627 -31.28 11.62 -9.71
N MET A 628 -30.67 11.22 -10.82
CA MET A 628 -29.22 11.16 -10.97
C MET A 628 -28.59 12.55 -10.96
N GLY A 629 -29.19 13.52 -11.65
CA GLY A 629 -28.77 14.93 -11.57
C GLY A 629 -28.79 15.48 -10.14
N TYR A 630 -29.83 15.17 -9.36
CA TYR A 630 -29.89 15.52 -7.93
C TYR A 630 -28.77 14.84 -7.11
N MET A 631 -28.45 13.57 -7.40
CA MET A 631 -27.41 12.83 -6.68
C MET A 631 -25.98 13.33 -6.96
N ILE A 632 -25.70 13.81 -8.17
CA ILE A 632 -24.35 14.25 -8.59
C ILE A 632 -24.16 15.76 -8.43
N GLY A 633 -25.24 16.55 -8.46
CA GLY A 633 -25.23 17.99 -8.15
C GLY A 633 -25.47 18.23 -6.66
N ASP A 634 -26.72 18.49 -6.29
CA ASP A 634 -27.15 18.92 -4.94
C ASP A 634 -26.65 18.01 -3.81
N PHE A 635 -26.66 16.70 -4.01
CA PHE A 635 -26.20 15.77 -2.97
C PHE A 635 -24.67 15.75 -2.87
N ALA A 636 -23.96 15.86 -3.99
CA ALA A 636 -22.51 15.99 -4.00
C ALA A 636 -22.06 17.28 -3.31
N ASP A 637 -22.75 18.40 -3.54
CA ASP A 637 -22.48 19.67 -2.86
C ASP A 637 -22.63 19.58 -1.35
N LYS A 638 -23.65 18.86 -0.87
CA LYS A 638 -23.82 18.56 0.56
C LYS A 638 -22.71 17.68 1.10
N LEU A 639 -22.19 16.73 0.33
CA LEU A 639 -21.07 15.89 0.75
C LEU A 639 -19.73 16.64 0.75
N ARG A 640 -19.55 17.59 -0.17
CA ARG A 640 -18.40 18.51 -0.21
C ARG A 640 -18.34 19.38 1.04
N SER A 641 -19.47 19.97 1.45
CA SER A 641 -19.51 20.87 2.60
C SER A 641 -19.18 20.18 3.92
N VAL A 642 -19.48 18.88 4.06
CA VAL A 642 -19.11 18.06 5.22
C VAL A 642 -17.82 17.25 5.02
N LYS A 643 -17.07 17.48 3.93
CA LYS A 643 -15.80 16.82 3.57
C LYS A 643 -15.88 15.26 3.54
N ARG A 644 -17.06 14.68 3.24
CA ARG A 644 -17.28 13.21 3.17
C ARG A 644 -17.00 12.64 1.77
N MET A 645 -15.73 12.66 1.37
CA MET A 645 -15.29 12.24 0.04
C MET A 645 -15.44 10.74 -0.22
N ASP A 646 -15.47 9.92 0.83
CA ASP A 646 -15.73 8.48 0.79
C ASP A 646 -17.11 8.14 0.19
N LEU A 647 -18.12 8.93 0.54
CA LEU A 647 -19.49 8.73 0.06
C LEU A 647 -19.68 9.25 -1.37
N LEU A 648 -18.94 10.30 -1.74
CA LEU A 648 -19.00 10.93 -3.05
C LEU A 648 -18.43 10.02 -4.14
N GLU A 649 -17.39 9.23 -3.82
CA GLU A 649 -16.81 8.24 -4.73
C GLU A 649 -17.80 7.15 -5.13
N GLY A 650 -18.43 6.50 -4.15
CA GLY A 650 -19.34 5.39 -4.40
C GLY A 650 -20.58 5.78 -5.21
N ILE A 651 -21.09 7.00 -5.01
CA ILE A 651 -22.21 7.54 -5.80
C ILE A 651 -21.76 7.87 -7.23
N SER A 652 -20.57 8.45 -7.40
CA SER A 652 -20.04 8.82 -8.71
C SER A 652 -19.71 7.59 -9.57
N GLU A 653 -19.18 6.51 -8.97
CA GLU A 653 -18.93 5.25 -9.67
C GLU A 653 -20.23 4.57 -10.13
N GLN A 654 -21.26 4.56 -9.27
CA GLN A 654 -22.57 4.01 -9.65
C GLN A 654 -23.21 4.82 -10.77
N ALA A 655 -23.16 6.15 -10.68
CA ALA A 655 -23.64 7.03 -11.73
C ALA A 655 -22.92 6.80 -13.06
N LEU A 656 -21.58 6.75 -13.05
CA LEU A 656 -20.78 6.51 -14.25
C LEU A 656 -21.13 5.15 -14.88
N SER A 657 -21.25 4.10 -14.08
CA SER A 657 -21.63 2.76 -14.56
C SER A 657 -23.00 2.72 -15.23
N TYR A 658 -23.98 3.46 -14.69
CA TYR A 658 -25.31 3.57 -15.27
C TYR A 658 -25.29 4.32 -16.61
N VAL A 659 -24.54 5.42 -16.68
CA VAL A 659 -24.40 6.22 -17.90
C VAL A 659 -23.70 5.42 -19.01
N GLU A 660 -22.62 4.70 -18.69
CA GLU A 660 -21.92 3.84 -19.63
C GLU A 660 -22.80 2.69 -20.14
N GLN A 661 -23.58 2.05 -19.26
CA GLN A 661 -24.56 1.03 -19.66
C GLN A 661 -25.67 1.60 -20.56
N ALA A 662 -26.17 2.80 -20.24
CA ALA A 662 -27.19 3.47 -21.03
C ALA A 662 -26.67 3.90 -22.41
N GLN A 663 -25.41 4.31 -22.52
CA GLN A 663 -24.76 4.59 -23.80
C GLN A 663 -24.57 3.32 -24.63
N GLN A 664 -24.07 2.24 -24.05
CA GLN A 664 -23.90 0.96 -24.77
C GLN A 664 -25.24 0.43 -25.28
N ALA A 665 -26.31 0.50 -24.48
CA ALA A 665 -27.65 0.09 -24.91
C ALA A 665 -28.18 0.90 -26.10
N SER A 666 -27.77 2.16 -26.25
CA SER A 666 -28.15 3.02 -27.39
C SER A 666 -27.38 2.70 -28.67
N GLU A 667 -26.20 2.08 -28.56
CA GLU A 667 -25.31 1.73 -29.68
C GLU A 667 -25.73 0.42 -30.39
N TYR A 668 -26.39 -0.51 -29.70
CA TYR A 668 -26.78 -1.83 -30.24
C TYR A 668 -28.22 -1.91 -30.80
N GLY A 669 -28.86 -0.77 -31.08
CA GLY A 669 -30.19 -0.71 -31.69
C GLY A 669 -30.18 -1.15 -33.17
N PHE A 670 -30.51 -2.42 -33.43
CA PHE A 670 -30.45 -3.09 -34.74
C PHE A 670 -31.40 -2.54 -35.85
N PHE A 671 -32.08 -1.39 -35.68
CA PHE A 671 -33.05 -0.86 -36.66
C PHE A 671 -33.14 0.67 -36.77
N THR A 672 -32.07 1.44 -36.52
CA THR A 672 -32.07 2.89 -36.79
C THR A 672 -30.84 3.31 -37.60
N LEU A 673 -31.05 3.99 -38.73
CA LEU A 673 -30.01 4.46 -39.67
C LEU A 673 -29.00 5.47 -39.08
N SER A 674 -29.20 5.88 -37.82
CA SER A 674 -28.19 6.41 -36.90
C SER A 674 -28.66 6.03 -35.49
N PRO A 675 -27.81 5.51 -34.59
CA PRO A 675 -28.19 5.40 -33.19
C PRO A 675 -28.56 6.81 -32.67
N PRO A 676 -29.63 6.97 -31.88
CA PRO A 676 -29.95 8.27 -31.32
C PRO A 676 -28.78 8.69 -30.44
N LYS A 677 -28.18 9.86 -30.72
CA LYS A 677 -27.18 10.46 -29.84
C LYS A 677 -27.74 10.43 -28.41
N ALA A 678 -26.94 9.95 -27.46
CA ALA A 678 -27.26 10.05 -26.04
C ALA A 678 -27.76 11.47 -25.73
N SER A 679 -28.81 11.60 -24.90
CA SER A 679 -29.40 12.90 -24.58
C SER A 679 -28.31 13.85 -24.07
N PHE A 680 -28.48 15.15 -24.32
CA PHE A 680 -27.61 16.18 -23.77
C PHE A 680 -27.41 15.96 -22.26
N GLU A 681 -28.52 15.72 -21.55
CA GLU A 681 -28.53 15.47 -20.11
C GLU A 681 -27.65 14.28 -19.74
N LEU A 682 -27.81 13.13 -20.40
CA LEU A 682 -27.03 11.94 -20.06
C LEU A 682 -25.52 12.14 -20.31
N ARG A 683 -25.15 12.84 -21.40
CA ARG A 683 -23.74 13.17 -21.70
C ARG A 683 -23.17 14.20 -20.72
N PHE A 684 -23.99 15.14 -20.28
CA PHE A 684 -23.60 16.13 -19.28
C PHE A 684 -23.39 15.48 -17.92
N GLN A 685 -24.31 14.62 -17.47
CA GLN A 685 -24.16 13.84 -16.24
C GLN A 685 -22.94 12.90 -16.25
N HIS A 686 -22.56 12.36 -17.43
CA HIS A 686 -21.28 11.66 -17.60
C HIS A 686 -20.10 12.58 -17.23
N ALA A 687 -20.07 13.79 -17.78
CA ALA A 687 -19.00 14.74 -17.51
C ALA A 687 -18.95 15.12 -16.03
N LEU A 688 -20.10 15.39 -15.40
CA LEU A 688 -20.18 15.71 -13.97
C LEU A 688 -19.71 14.56 -13.08
N SER A 689 -20.04 13.31 -13.43
CA SER A 689 -19.56 12.12 -12.70
C SER A 689 -18.04 12.01 -12.74
N LEU A 690 -17.43 12.28 -13.90
CA LEU A 690 -15.97 12.30 -14.05
C LEU A 690 -15.33 13.41 -13.21
N GLN A 691 -15.94 14.61 -13.16
CA GLN A 691 -15.47 15.71 -12.32
C GLN A 691 -15.53 15.36 -10.84
N ALA A 692 -16.64 14.76 -10.38
CA ALA A 692 -16.80 14.33 -9.00
C ALA A 692 -15.75 13.28 -8.61
N MET A 693 -15.49 12.28 -9.47
CA MET A 693 -14.42 11.30 -9.26
C MET A 693 -13.02 11.96 -9.24
N ALA A 694 -12.77 12.91 -10.13
CA ALA A 694 -11.51 13.63 -10.20
C ALA A 694 -11.25 14.43 -8.91
N GLU A 695 -12.28 15.04 -8.36
CA GLU A 695 -12.22 15.79 -7.11
C GLU A 695 -11.87 14.88 -5.91
N VAL A 696 -12.52 13.71 -5.80
CA VAL A 696 -12.19 12.72 -4.76
C VAL A 696 -10.73 12.30 -4.85
N ARG A 697 -10.25 12.01 -6.07
CA ARG A 697 -8.86 11.61 -6.31
C ARG A 697 -7.88 12.71 -5.91
N PHE A 698 -8.21 13.96 -6.24
CA PHE A 698 -7.41 15.12 -5.84
C PHE A 698 -7.27 15.21 -4.31
N TYR A 699 -8.37 15.06 -3.56
CA TYR A 699 -8.33 15.09 -2.09
C TYR A 699 -7.65 13.87 -1.43
N ARG A 700 -7.35 12.81 -2.20
CA ARG A 700 -6.57 11.65 -1.76
C ARG A 700 -5.10 11.73 -2.13
N ASP A 701 -4.61 12.91 -2.55
CA ASP A 701 -3.27 13.14 -3.08
C ASP A 701 -2.94 12.33 -4.35
N ASP A 702 -3.96 11.82 -5.07
CA ASP A 702 -3.80 11.18 -6.38
C ASP A 702 -4.01 12.19 -7.51
N THR A 703 -3.08 13.16 -7.58
CA THR A 703 -3.19 14.32 -8.47
C THR A 703 -3.08 13.97 -9.95
N GLU A 704 -2.34 12.92 -10.30
CA GLU A 704 -2.17 12.48 -11.70
C GLU A 704 -3.45 11.82 -12.26
N THR A 705 -4.10 10.93 -11.50
CA THR A 705 -5.36 10.33 -11.97
C THR A 705 -6.52 11.31 -11.88
N ALA A 706 -6.50 12.25 -10.93
CA ALA A 706 -7.42 13.37 -10.88
C ALA A 706 -7.32 14.23 -12.14
N LYS A 707 -6.09 14.60 -12.53
CA LYS A 707 -5.84 15.36 -13.75
C LYS A 707 -6.40 14.66 -14.99
N GLN A 708 -6.12 13.36 -15.15
CA GLN A 708 -6.64 12.59 -16.29
C GLN A 708 -8.16 12.57 -16.36
N ALA A 709 -8.83 12.43 -15.21
CA ALA A 709 -10.28 12.44 -15.14
C ALA A 709 -10.87 13.84 -15.47
N TYR A 710 -10.25 14.92 -14.98
CA TYR A 710 -10.63 16.29 -15.36
C TYR A 710 -10.38 16.58 -16.84
N GLU A 711 -9.29 16.11 -17.44
CA GLU A 711 -9.02 16.24 -18.87
C GLU A 711 -10.07 15.48 -19.71
N GLU A 712 -10.52 14.31 -19.24
CA GLU A 712 -11.55 13.53 -19.93
C GLU A 712 -12.97 14.12 -19.78
N ALA A 713 -13.27 14.70 -18.61
CA ALA A 713 -14.44 15.53 -18.42
C ALA A 713 -14.40 16.77 -19.32
N ASP A 714 -13.23 17.41 -19.45
CA ASP A 714 -13.04 18.61 -20.26
C ASP A 714 -13.40 18.41 -21.74
N LYS A 715 -12.98 17.27 -22.31
CA LYS A 715 -13.32 16.90 -23.69
C LYS A 715 -14.84 16.80 -23.88
N ARG A 716 -15.55 16.21 -22.91
CA ARG A 716 -17.03 16.07 -22.96
C ARG A 716 -17.72 17.41 -22.81
N LEU A 717 -17.31 18.22 -21.82
CA LEU A 717 -17.86 19.55 -21.59
C LEU A 717 -17.65 20.45 -22.81
N SER A 718 -16.47 20.41 -23.41
CA SER A 718 -16.15 21.18 -24.63
C SER A 718 -17.05 20.78 -25.81
N ALA A 719 -17.28 19.48 -26.03
CA ALA A 719 -18.19 19.00 -27.06
C ALA A 719 -19.65 19.42 -26.79
N LEU A 720 -20.08 19.45 -25.53
CA LEU A 720 -21.42 19.92 -25.15
C LEU A 720 -21.56 21.44 -25.33
N LEU A 721 -20.49 22.21 -25.12
CA LEU A 721 -20.48 23.67 -25.30
C LEU A 721 -20.61 24.07 -26.77
N GLU A 722 -20.16 23.23 -27.71
CA GLU A 722 -20.43 23.43 -29.14
C GLU A 722 -21.94 23.31 -29.46
N GLU A 723 -22.67 22.48 -28.72
CA GLU A 723 -24.12 22.27 -28.91
C GLU A 723 -24.97 23.31 -28.17
N GLN A 724 -24.61 23.65 -26.92
CA GLN A 724 -25.32 24.61 -26.07
C GLN A 724 -24.35 25.61 -25.42
N PRO A 725 -23.82 26.60 -26.17
CA PRO A 725 -22.74 27.47 -25.70
C PRO A 725 -23.12 28.39 -24.53
N ASN A 726 -24.41 28.65 -24.35
CA ASN A 726 -24.93 29.56 -23.32
C ASN A 726 -25.72 28.82 -22.24
N ASN A 727 -25.59 27.50 -22.11
CA ASN A 727 -26.23 26.75 -21.03
C ASN A 727 -25.54 27.06 -19.69
N PHE A 728 -26.33 27.49 -18.69
CA PHE A 728 -25.85 27.91 -17.38
C PHE A 728 -25.00 26.84 -16.68
N ASP A 729 -25.60 25.66 -16.44
CA ASP A 729 -24.97 24.58 -15.68
C ASP A 729 -23.71 24.05 -16.39
N LEU A 730 -23.75 24.00 -17.73
CA LEU A 730 -22.63 23.57 -18.54
C LEU A 730 -21.45 24.55 -18.49
N LEU A 731 -21.72 25.86 -18.61
CA LEU A 731 -20.68 26.90 -18.49
C LEU A 731 -20.07 26.91 -17.09
N LYS A 732 -20.90 26.76 -16.05
CA LYS A 732 -20.44 26.64 -14.66
C LYS A 732 -19.56 25.39 -14.47
N ALA A 733 -20.01 24.23 -14.93
CA ALA A 733 -19.25 22.98 -14.85
C ALA A 733 -17.92 23.04 -15.62
N ALA A 734 -17.91 23.63 -16.82
CA ALA A 734 -16.69 23.85 -17.59
C ALA A 734 -15.72 24.84 -16.90
N GLY A 735 -16.25 25.88 -16.27
CA GLY A 735 -15.49 26.81 -15.45
C GLY A 735 -14.84 26.12 -14.24
N ALA A 736 -15.62 25.34 -13.49
CA ALA A 736 -15.13 24.53 -12.38
C ALA A 736 -14.06 23.52 -12.84
N ASN A 737 -14.21 22.92 -14.03
CA ASN A 737 -13.21 22.03 -14.61
C ASN A 737 -11.87 22.74 -14.84
N ALA A 738 -11.92 23.92 -15.45
CA ALA A 738 -10.74 24.75 -15.71
C ALA A 738 -10.10 25.23 -14.40
N PHE A 739 -10.90 25.56 -13.37
CA PHE A 739 -10.39 25.87 -12.04
C PHE A 739 -9.56 24.72 -11.46
N TRP A 740 -10.06 23.48 -11.50
CA TRP A 740 -9.35 22.33 -10.94
C TRP A 740 -8.08 21.97 -11.73
N LEU A 741 -8.13 21.98 -13.06
CA LEU A 741 -6.93 21.80 -13.89
C LEU A 741 -5.88 22.89 -13.62
N GLY A 742 -6.32 24.14 -13.42
CA GLY A 742 -5.47 25.26 -13.01
C GLY A 742 -4.82 25.06 -11.64
N ASN A 743 -5.55 24.56 -10.66
CA ASN A 743 -5.03 24.26 -9.32
C ASN A 743 -4.07 23.06 -9.31
N ILE A 744 -4.35 22.00 -10.07
CA ILE A 744 -3.45 20.85 -10.20
C ILE A 744 -2.12 21.29 -10.83
N ALA A 745 -2.18 22.12 -11.88
CA ALA A 745 -0.98 22.70 -12.47
C ALA A 745 -0.20 23.57 -11.46
N LEU A 746 -0.91 24.29 -10.57
CA LEU A 746 -0.31 25.06 -9.48
C LEU A 746 0.37 24.14 -8.43
N GLY A 747 -0.27 23.04 -8.02
CA GLY A 747 0.34 22.07 -7.11
C GLY A 747 1.61 21.42 -7.69
N ASN A 748 1.63 21.21 -9.01
CA ASN A 748 2.75 20.61 -9.73
C ASN A 748 3.84 21.60 -10.16
N ILE A 749 3.82 22.84 -9.64
CA ILE A 749 4.77 23.88 -10.03
C ILE A 749 6.22 23.42 -9.90
N ALA A 750 6.57 22.59 -8.91
CA ALA A 750 7.92 22.03 -8.73
C ALA A 750 8.48 21.38 -10.02
N LEU A 751 7.62 20.90 -10.93
CA LEU A 751 7.98 20.29 -12.21
C LEU A 751 8.42 21.27 -13.32
N GLY A 752 8.28 22.60 -13.14
CA GLY A 752 8.90 23.61 -14.03
C GLY A 752 8.05 24.85 -14.30
N ASN A 753 8.66 25.92 -14.83
CA ASN A 753 7.98 27.20 -15.14
C ASN A 753 6.80 27.06 -16.11
N ARG A 754 6.81 26.02 -16.94
CA ARG A 754 5.69 25.69 -17.84
C ARG A 754 4.38 25.51 -17.07
N GLN A 755 4.42 25.03 -15.82
CA GLN A 755 3.22 24.79 -15.03
C GLN A 755 2.52 26.08 -14.58
N PHE A 756 3.26 27.16 -14.32
CA PHE A 756 2.65 28.47 -14.08
C PHE A 756 1.91 29.00 -15.30
N GLU A 757 2.45 28.78 -16.50
CA GLU A 757 1.78 29.19 -17.74
C GLU A 757 0.54 28.33 -18.04
N VAL A 758 0.60 27.03 -17.74
CA VAL A 758 -0.57 26.14 -17.83
C VAL A 758 -1.64 26.58 -16.83
N SER A 759 -1.28 26.79 -15.56
CA SER A 759 -2.19 27.25 -14.51
C SER A 759 -2.84 28.60 -14.86
N ARG A 760 -2.03 29.55 -15.35
CA ARG A 760 -2.52 30.85 -15.85
C ARG A 760 -3.49 30.69 -17.02
N ALA A 761 -3.19 29.80 -17.98
CA ALA A 761 -4.04 29.57 -19.13
C ALA A 761 -5.41 29.01 -18.72
N GLU A 762 -5.45 28.04 -17.81
CA GLU A 762 -6.70 27.46 -17.33
C GLU A 762 -7.52 28.43 -16.48
N PHE A 763 -6.91 29.21 -15.58
CA PHE A 763 -7.66 30.24 -14.85
C PHE A 763 -8.13 31.39 -15.75
N LYS A 764 -7.39 31.71 -16.81
CA LYS A 764 -7.87 32.65 -17.82
C LYS A 764 -9.08 32.08 -18.57
N ARG A 765 -9.04 30.79 -18.94
CA ARG A 765 -10.19 30.09 -19.54
C ARG A 765 -11.39 30.11 -18.59
N TYR A 766 -11.18 29.89 -17.29
CA TYR A 766 -12.22 30.00 -16.28
C TYR A 766 -12.82 31.42 -16.26
N VAL A 767 -11.99 32.47 -16.24
CA VAL A 767 -12.47 33.86 -16.33
C VAL A 767 -13.29 34.11 -17.61
N ASP A 768 -12.85 33.58 -18.75
CA ASP A 768 -13.53 33.80 -20.02
C ASP A 768 -14.89 33.04 -20.09
N LEU A 769 -14.95 31.81 -19.57
CA LEU A 769 -16.20 31.06 -19.40
C LEU A 769 -17.17 31.77 -18.43
N SER A 770 -16.69 32.26 -17.28
CA SER A 770 -17.53 32.97 -16.32
C SER A 770 -17.99 34.34 -16.82
N LYS A 771 -17.20 35.03 -17.66
CA LYS A 771 -17.67 36.23 -18.37
C LYS A 771 -18.78 35.89 -19.35
N GLN A 772 -18.65 34.78 -20.08
CA GLN A 772 -19.70 34.30 -20.97
C GLN A 772 -20.97 33.99 -20.18
N LEU A 773 -20.84 33.32 -19.02
CA LEU A 773 -21.93 33.05 -18.09
C LEU A 773 -22.64 34.34 -17.65
N VAL A 774 -21.91 35.36 -17.18
CA VAL A 774 -22.48 36.66 -16.82
C VAL A 774 -23.12 37.36 -18.02
N SER A 775 -22.54 37.25 -19.23
CA SER A 775 -23.13 37.86 -20.42
C SER A 775 -24.45 37.22 -20.84
N ALA A 776 -24.59 35.91 -20.65
CA ALA A 776 -25.81 35.15 -20.94
C ALA A 776 -26.86 35.33 -19.84
N TYR A 777 -26.42 35.52 -18.59
CA TYR A 777 -27.27 35.62 -17.39
C TYR A 777 -26.89 36.83 -16.52
N PRO A 778 -27.09 38.06 -17.01
CA PRO A 778 -26.58 39.29 -16.36
C PRO A 778 -27.21 39.58 -14.99
N ASP A 779 -28.45 39.15 -14.78
CA ASP A 779 -29.18 39.34 -13.50
C ASP A 779 -28.98 38.15 -12.54
N ASN A 780 -28.21 37.14 -12.93
CA ASN A 780 -27.97 35.96 -12.10
C ASN A 780 -26.80 36.22 -11.14
N LEU A 781 -27.12 36.24 -9.85
CA LEU A 781 -26.18 36.46 -8.76
C LEU A 781 -25.06 35.39 -8.69
N GLU A 782 -25.39 34.13 -8.94
CA GLU A 782 -24.42 33.04 -8.94
C GLU A 782 -23.41 33.18 -10.10
N ALA A 783 -23.84 33.65 -11.27
CA ALA A 783 -22.93 33.96 -12.38
C ALA A 783 -21.90 35.04 -12.01
N LEU A 784 -22.33 36.09 -11.29
CA LEU A 784 -21.43 37.14 -10.78
C LEU A 784 -20.43 36.57 -9.77
N LEU A 785 -20.89 35.65 -8.91
CA LEU A 785 -20.07 34.99 -7.91
C LEU A 785 -18.99 34.11 -8.55
N GLU A 786 -19.34 33.28 -9.53
CA GLU A 786 -18.40 32.44 -10.30
C GLU A 786 -17.32 33.30 -11.00
N LEU A 787 -17.71 34.43 -11.60
CA LEU A 787 -16.73 35.36 -12.18
C LEU A 787 -15.83 35.99 -11.12
N SER A 788 -16.34 36.25 -9.92
CA SER A 788 -15.54 36.77 -8.82
C SER A 788 -14.49 35.75 -8.36
N TYR A 789 -14.84 34.46 -8.29
CA TYR A 789 -13.90 33.39 -7.96
C TYR A 789 -12.85 33.22 -9.04
N ALA A 790 -13.23 33.24 -10.31
CA ALA A 790 -12.29 33.17 -11.43
C ALA A 790 -11.24 34.29 -11.39
N TYR A 791 -11.65 35.52 -11.07
CA TYR A 791 -10.70 36.61 -10.86
C TYR A 791 -9.82 36.41 -9.63
N SER A 792 -10.36 35.91 -8.51
CA SER A 792 -9.54 35.58 -7.33
C SER A 792 -8.47 34.52 -7.65
N SER A 793 -8.84 33.45 -8.37
CA SER A 793 -7.91 32.38 -8.76
C SER A 793 -6.79 32.89 -9.68
N LEU A 794 -7.15 33.70 -10.69
CA LEU A 794 -6.15 34.32 -11.57
C LEU A 794 -5.24 35.30 -10.80
N GLY A 795 -5.81 36.06 -9.86
CA GLY A 795 -5.05 36.90 -8.93
C GLY A 795 -4.06 36.11 -8.09
N GLY A 796 -4.44 34.93 -7.61
CA GLY A 796 -3.57 34.01 -6.87
C GLY A 796 -2.36 33.53 -7.67
N VAL A 797 -2.52 33.22 -8.97
CA VAL A 797 -1.39 32.87 -9.84
C VAL A 797 -0.47 34.05 -10.09
N GLU A 798 -1.01 35.24 -10.33
CA GLU A 798 -0.19 36.44 -10.50
C GLU A 798 0.54 36.81 -9.19
N TYR A 799 -0.09 36.58 -8.04
CA TYR A 799 0.55 36.72 -6.73
C TYR A 799 1.74 35.76 -6.57
N LYS A 800 1.55 34.46 -6.87
CA LYS A 800 2.62 33.46 -6.80
C LYS A 800 3.76 33.70 -7.81
N THR A 801 3.48 34.40 -8.90
CA THR A 801 4.47 34.79 -9.93
C THR A 801 5.02 36.21 -9.75
N PHE A 802 4.84 36.81 -8.56
CA PHE A 802 5.38 38.12 -8.18
C PHE A 802 4.87 39.29 -9.03
N LYS A 803 3.72 39.13 -9.72
CA LYS A 803 3.10 40.18 -10.55
C LYS A 803 2.05 40.93 -9.76
N TRP A 804 2.50 41.70 -8.78
CA TRP A 804 1.64 42.36 -7.79
C TRP A 804 0.57 43.28 -8.37
N ASP A 805 0.88 44.05 -9.42
CA ASP A 805 -0.09 44.96 -10.05
C ASP A 805 -1.21 44.20 -10.78
N ALA A 806 -0.87 43.09 -11.44
CA ALA A 806 -1.84 42.22 -12.06
C ALA A 806 -2.71 41.52 -11.00
N ALA A 807 -2.08 40.98 -9.94
CA ALA A 807 -2.78 40.36 -8.82
C ALA A 807 -3.78 41.33 -8.16
N LEU A 808 -3.35 42.55 -7.80
CA LEU A 808 -4.24 43.58 -7.25
C LEU A 808 -5.40 43.93 -8.18
N THR A 809 -5.14 44.02 -9.49
CA THR A 809 -6.19 44.30 -10.48
C THR A 809 -7.26 43.21 -10.47
N HIS A 810 -6.84 41.94 -10.44
CA HIS A 810 -7.75 40.81 -10.41
C HIS A 810 -8.52 40.72 -9.08
N PHE A 811 -7.84 40.83 -7.94
CA PHE A 811 -8.52 40.82 -6.64
C PHE A 811 -9.51 41.98 -6.48
N ARG A 812 -9.18 43.19 -6.96
CA ARG A 812 -10.11 44.33 -6.95
C ARG A 812 -11.33 44.10 -7.83
N ARG A 813 -11.18 43.44 -8.98
CA ARG A 813 -12.32 43.04 -9.83
C ARG A 813 -13.21 42.04 -9.10
N SER A 814 -12.62 41.05 -8.43
CA SER A 814 -13.36 40.09 -7.61
C SER A 814 -14.16 40.78 -6.50
N ILE A 815 -13.52 41.67 -5.73
CA ILE A 815 -14.19 42.44 -4.66
C ILE A 815 -15.34 43.30 -5.20
N ASN A 816 -15.17 43.93 -6.36
CA ASN A 816 -16.24 44.74 -6.95
C ASN A 816 -17.48 43.89 -7.24
N LEU A 817 -17.31 42.70 -7.83
CA LEU A 817 -18.40 41.76 -8.10
C LEU A 817 -19.06 41.26 -6.80
N LYS A 818 -18.26 40.90 -5.79
CA LYS A 818 -18.79 40.48 -4.47
C LYS A 818 -19.57 41.59 -3.77
N LYS A 819 -19.12 42.85 -3.89
CA LYS A 819 -19.86 44.02 -3.38
C LYS A 819 -21.19 44.21 -4.09
N GLN A 820 -21.22 44.12 -5.43
CA GLN A 820 -22.48 44.18 -6.19
C GLN A 820 -23.46 43.09 -5.75
N TYR A 821 -22.97 41.89 -5.46
CA TYR A 821 -23.80 40.80 -4.93
C TYR A 821 -24.28 41.14 -3.51
N LEU A 822 -23.41 41.60 -2.61
CA LEU A 822 -23.78 41.99 -1.23
C LEU A 822 -24.76 43.17 -1.17
N ASP A 823 -24.75 44.06 -2.16
CA ASP A 823 -25.75 45.14 -2.28
C ASP A 823 -27.17 44.57 -2.49
N ILE A 824 -27.28 43.35 -3.02
CA ILE A 824 -28.54 42.65 -3.27
C ILE A 824 -28.86 41.66 -2.13
N GLU A 825 -27.88 40.88 -1.67
CA GLU A 825 -28.00 39.93 -0.55
C GLU A 825 -27.05 40.28 0.61
N PRO A 826 -27.36 41.32 1.42
CA PRO A 826 -26.46 41.82 2.46
C PRO A 826 -26.25 40.87 3.63
N HIS A 827 -27.10 39.84 3.78
CA HIS A 827 -27.03 38.86 4.86
C HIS A 827 -26.38 37.53 4.44
N ASN A 828 -25.76 37.46 3.26
CA ASN A 828 -25.08 36.25 2.80
C ASN A 828 -23.74 36.06 3.54
N ILE A 829 -23.75 35.18 4.55
CA ILE A 829 -22.61 34.93 5.45
C ILE A 829 -21.37 34.45 4.69
N HIS A 830 -21.53 33.46 3.81
CA HIS A 830 -20.43 32.89 3.03
C HIS A 830 -19.74 33.96 2.18
N LEU A 831 -20.54 34.85 1.59
CA LEU A 831 -20.01 35.93 0.77
C LEU A 831 -19.20 36.96 1.58
N HIS A 832 -19.59 37.25 2.82
CA HIS A 832 -18.79 38.06 3.73
C HIS A 832 -17.44 37.40 4.04
N SER A 833 -17.44 36.09 4.32
CA SER A 833 -16.20 35.30 4.49
C SER A 833 -15.30 35.36 3.26
N TYR A 834 -15.84 35.08 2.07
CA TYR A 834 -15.07 35.13 0.81
C TYR A 834 -14.59 36.54 0.44
N THR A 835 -15.33 37.58 0.85
CA THR A 835 -14.91 38.97 0.69
C THR A 835 -13.72 39.25 1.60
N ALA A 836 -13.79 38.87 2.87
CA ALA A 836 -12.70 39.05 3.84
C ALA A 836 -11.42 38.26 3.46
N ASP A 837 -11.57 37.04 2.95
CA ASP A 837 -10.44 36.27 2.39
C ASP A 837 -9.77 37.02 1.24
N THR A 838 -10.57 37.51 0.26
CA THR A 838 -10.01 38.27 -0.87
C THR A 838 -9.38 39.60 -0.45
N LEU A 839 -9.90 40.26 0.60
CA LEU A 839 -9.27 41.43 1.21
C LEU A 839 -7.91 41.08 1.84
N SER A 840 -7.79 39.92 2.48
CA SER A 840 -6.51 39.44 3.02
C SER A 840 -5.45 39.26 1.93
N TRP A 841 -5.83 38.69 0.77
CA TRP A 841 -4.94 38.61 -0.40
C TRP A 841 -4.51 39.99 -0.92
N ILE A 842 -5.42 40.97 -0.94
CA ILE A 842 -5.09 42.36 -1.31
C ILE A 842 -4.08 42.94 -0.31
N ALA A 843 -4.32 42.77 1.00
CA ALA A 843 -3.42 43.26 2.04
C ALA A 843 -2.02 42.65 1.91
N SER A 844 -1.91 41.33 1.76
CA SER A 844 -0.62 40.67 1.54
C SER A 844 0.06 41.16 0.26
N THR A 845 -0.69 41.43 -0.80
CA THR A 845 -0.12 41.99 -2.04
C THR A 845 0.40 43.42 -1.84
N LEU A 846 -0.31 44.24 -1.05
CA LEU A 846 0.11 45.60 -0.69
C LEU A 846 1.37 45.58 0.19
N GLU A 847 1.53 44.60 1.09
CA GLU A 847 2.76 44.39 1.84
C GLU A 847 3.97 44.12 0.93
N HIS A 848 3.81 43.27 -0.09
CA HIS A 848 4.86 43.04 -1.09
C HIS A 848 5.21 44.29 -1.90
N LYS A 849 4.31 45.27 -1.97
CA LYS A 849 4.56 46.60 -2.55
C LYS A 849 5.09 47.62 -1.55
N GLY A 850 5.28 47.25 -0.28
CA GLY A 850 5.73 48.15 0.79
C GLY A 850 4.65 49.10 1.32
N GLN A 851 3.38 48.88 0.99
CA GLN A 851 2.25 49.76 1.33
C GLN A 851 1.54 49.29 2.62
N LEU A 852 2.27 49.29 3.74
CA LEU A 852 1.81 48.68 5.01
C LEU A 852 0.58 49.35 5.61
N ALA A 853 0.48 50.68 5.51
CA ALA A 853 -0.68 51.41 6.03
C ALA A 853 -1.97 51.06 5.28
N ASP A 854 -1.89 50.91 3.95
CA ASP A 854 -3.01 50.51 3.11
C ASP A 854 -3.38 49.04 3.38
N ALA A 855 -2.38 48.15 3.50
CA ALA A 855 -2.60 46.75 3.87
C ALA A 855 -3.36 46.62 5.21
N LYS A 856 -2.94 47.39 6.22
CA LYS A 856 -3.58 47.42 7.54
C LYS A 856 -5.03 47.89 7.44
N LYS A 857 -5.29 48.94 6.66
CA LYS A 857 -6.65 49.45 6.47
C LYS A 857 -7.55 48.37 5.86
N ILE A 858 -7.07 47.67 4.83
CA ILE A 858 -7.81 46.59 4.18
C ILE A 858 -8.13 45.43 5.14
N LEU A 859 -7.18 45.05 6.01
CA LEU A 859 -7.43 44.01 7.01
C LEU A 859 -8.40 44.46 8.11
N ILE A 860 -8.36 45.74 8.51
CA ILE A 860 -9.35 46.30 9.45
C ILE A 860 -10.74 46.30 8.81
N ASP A 861 -10.86 46.63 7.53
CA ASP A 861 -12.13 46.54 6.80
C ASP A 861 -12.66 45.09 6.82
N ALA A 862 -11.79 44.09 6.57
CA ALA A 862 -12.14 42.67 6.65
C ALA A 862 -12.54 42.23 8.07
N GLN A 863 -11.81 42.70 9.09
CA GLN A 863 -12.12 42.44 10.51
C GLN A 863 -13.51 42.98 10.86
N ASN A 864 -13.82 44.22 10.49
CA ASN A 864 -15.10 44.84 10.80
C ASN A 864 -16.25 44.07 10.15
N ILE A 865 -16.13 43.72 8.87
CA ILE A 865 -17.13 42.90 8.14
C ILE A 865 -17.43 41.62 8.91
N LEU A 866 -16.40 40.86 9.29
CA LEU A 866 -16.60 39.57 9.96
C LEU A 866 -17.04 39.70 11.41
N THR A 867 -16.62 40.75 12.12
CA THR A 867 -17.05 41.01 13.50
C THR A 867 -18.55 41.30 13.55
N GLU A 868 -19.05 42.14 12.63
CA GLU A 868 -20.49 42.41 12.50
C GLU A 868 -21.29 41.13 12.20
N GLN A 869 -20.78 40.27 11.31
CA GLN A 869 -21.47 39.00 11.00
C GLN A 869 -21.41 37.99 12.14
N LEU A 870 -20.34 37.98 12.94
CA LEU A 870 -20.19 37.10 14.09
C LEU A 870 -21.12 37.53 15.24
N GLU A 871 -21.39 38.83 15.41
CA GLU A 871 -22.42 39.30 16.35
C GLU A 871 -23.82 38.78 15.99
N ILE A 872 -24.13 38.69 14.69
CA ILE A 872 -25.39 38.14 14.20
C ILE A 872 -25.42 36.61 14.31
N ASN A 873 -24.29 35.95 14.04
CA ASN A 873 -24.18 34.48 14.01
C ASN A 873 -23.02 33.98 14.91
N PRO A 874 -23.17 34.01 16.25
CA PRO A 874 -22.06 33.76 17.19
C PRO A 874 -21.46 32.37 17.11
N ASP A 875 -22.20 31.39 16.62
CA ASP A 875 -21.78 29.99 16.54
C ASP A 875 -21.25 29.57 15.17
N ASN A 876 -21.21 30.47 14.18
CA ASN A 876 -20.75 30.12 12.84
C ASN A 876 -19.23 29.88 12.79
N ALA A 877 -18.83 28.64 12.52
CA ALA A 877 -17.42 28.24 12.50
C ALA A 877 -16.61 28.89 11.36
N GLU A 878 -17.20 29.09 10.19
CA GLU A 878 -16.52 29.68 9.03
C GLU A 878 -16.14 31.15 9.28
N ILE A 879 -17.03 31.91 9.91
CA ILE A 879 -16.76 33.30 10.30
C ILE A 879 -15.64 33.33 11.36
N LYS A 880 -15.71 32.46 12.37
CA LYS A 880 -14.69 32.37 13.43
C LYS A 880 -13.31 32.06 12.84
N GLU A 881 -13.23 31.08 11.96
CA GLU A 881 -12.00 30.68 11.27
C GLU A 881 -11.44 31.83 10.43
N THR A 882 -12.26 32.41 9.55
CA THR A 882 -11.81 33.51 8.67
C THR A 882 -11.38 34.73 9.47
N LEU A 883 -12.12 35.08 10.53
CA LEU A 883 -11.78 36.22 11.40
C LEU A 883 -10.49 35.95 12.19
N ALA A 884 -10.27 34.71 12.65
CA ALA A 884 -9.01 34.34 13.30
C ALA A 884 -7.82 34.53 12.36
N PHE A 885 -7.92 34.14 11.09
CA PHE A 885 -6.88 34.40 10.09
C PHE A 885 -6.65 35.89 9.82
N VAL A 886 -7.71 36.70 9.77
CA VAL A 886 -7.58 38.17 9.66
C VAL A 886 -6.82 38.73 10.88
N PHE A 887 -7.10 38.25 12.08
CA PHE A 887 -6.36 38.63 13.29
C PHE A 887 -4.90 38.17 13.24
N LEU A 888 -4.60 36.97 12.73
CA LEU A 888 -3.22 36.53 12.54
C LEU A 888 -2.46 37.46 11.59
N ASN A 889 -3.05 37.82 10.44
CA ASN A 889 -2.45 38.77 9.49
C ASN A 889 -2.27 40.18 10.10
N LEU A 890 -3.26 40.67 10.84
CA LEU A 890 -3.14 41.92 11.59
C LEU A 890 -2.06 41.86 12.65
N SER A 891 -1.85 40.72 13.30
CA SER A 891 -0.80 40.58 14.29
C SER A 891 0.59 40.67 13.67
N GLU A 892 0.85 39.92 12.59
CA GLU A 892 2.12 39.95 11.87
C GLU A 892 2.44 41.36 11.32
N LEU A 893 1.42 42.05 10.79
CA LEU A 893 1.57 43.42 10.31
C LEU A 893 1.83 44.41 11.45
N ASN A 894 1.15 44.27 12.60
CA ASN A 894 1.41 45.12 13.76
C ASN A 894 2.79 44.86 14.38
N GLU A 895 3.28 43.62 14.40
CA GLU A 895 4.66 43.33 14.81
C GLU A 895 5.67 44.00 13.87
N THR A 896 5.45 43.89 12.57
CA THR A 896 6.29 44.54 11.54
C THR A 896 6.30 46.07 11.69
N MET A 897 5.16 46.66 12.08
CA MET A 897 5.01 48.09 12.35
C MET A 897 5.41 48.50 13.78
N GLN A 898 6.09 47.62 14.54
CA GLN A 898 6.58 47.88 15.91
C GLN A 898 5.48 48.26 16.91
N ARG A 899 4.35 47.54 16.85
CA ARG A 899 3.23 47.68 17.80
C ARG A 899 2.91 46.33 18.46
N PRO A 900 3.82 45.81 19.31
CA PRO A 900 3.69 44.47 19.87
C PRO A 900 2.45 44.29 20.75
N ASP A 901 2.01 45.34 21.47
CA ASP A 901 0.77 45.32 22.27
C ASP A 901 -0.47 45.00 21.42
N LEU A 902 -0.59 45.68 20.27
CA LEU A 902 -1.71 45.48 19.35
C LEU A 902 -1.62 44.10 18.70
N ALA A 903 -0.40 43.66 18.35
CA ALA A 903 -0.20 42.32 17.84
C ALA A 903 -0.62 41.24 18.84
N ARG A 904 -0.26 41.39 20.12
CA ARG A 904 -0.67 40.48 21.20
C ARG A 904 -2.19 40.40 21.32
N ASN A 905 -2.87 41.54 21.30
CA ASN A 905 -4.33 41.57 21.39
C ASN A 905 -4.98 40.79 20.23
N ASN A 906 -4.52 41.03 18.99
CA ASN A 906 -5.03 40.28 17.84
C ASN A 906 -4.76 38.76 17.98
N LEU A 907 -3.59 38.37 18.46
CA LEU A 907 -3.25 36.95 18.68
C LEU A 907 -4.13 36.28 19.75
N LEU A 908 -4.44 36.99 20.83
CA LEU A 908 -5.35 36.50 21.86
C LEU A 908 -6.77 36.33 21.32
N GLN A 909 -7.24 37.26 20.48
CA GLN A 909 -8.54 37.15 19.81
C GLN A 909 -8.57 35.96 18.83
N ALA A 910 -7.51 35.76 18.04
CA ALA A 910 -7.40 34.59 17.16
C ALA A 910 -7.42 33.27 17.96
N LYS A 911 -6.68 33.21 19.08
CA LYS A 911 -6.65 32.04 19.97
C LYS A 911 -8.03 31.71 20.52
N GLU A 912 -8.76 32.72 20.99
CA GLU A 912 -10.12 32.56 21.51
C GLU A 912 -11.06 32.00 20.45
N LEU A 913 -11.00 32.51 19.21
CA LEU A 913 -11.81 32.02 18.10
C LEU A 913 -11.52 30.56 17.75
N PHE A 914 -10.25 30.16 17.66
CA PHE A 914 -9.88 28.76 17.38
C PHE A 914 -10.27 27.82 18.53
N VAL A 915 -10.12 28.23 19.79
CA VAL A 915 -10.58 27.44 20.94
C VAL A 915 -12.10 27.28 20.91
N ASN A 916 -12.83 28.34 20.59
CA ASN A 916 -14.29 28.30 20.47
C ASN A 916 -14.74 27.40 19.30
N ALA A 917 -14.02 27.40 18.18
CA ALA A 917 -14.28 26.49 17.06
C ALA A 917 -14.01 25.03 17.45
N LEU A 918 -12.88 24.75 18.10
CA LEU A 918 -12.53 23.39 18.57
C LEU A 918 -13.49 22.85 19.64
N ASN A 919 -14.15 23.71 20.41
CA ASN A 919 -15.22 23.26 21.30
C ASN A 919 -16.45 22.71 20.54
N GLN A 920 -16.65 23.15 19.30
CA GLN A 920 -17.73 22.65 18.43
C GLN A 920 -17.33 21.36 17.69
N ASP A 921 -16.07 21.27 17.22
CA ASP A 921 -15.51 20.05 16.62
C ASP A 921 -14.11 19.75 17.22
N PRO A 922 -14.06 18.96 18.31
CA PRO A 922 -12.81 18.65 19.00
C PRO A 922 -11.83 17.80 18.19
N ASP A 923 -12.27 17.16 17.10
CA ASP A 923 -11.43 16.28 16.29
C ASP A 923 -10.87 16.96 15.03
N ASN A 924 -11.28 18.20 14.75
CA ASN A 924 -10.80 18.97 13.61
C ASN A 924 -9.28 19.21 13.68
N SER A 925 -8.53 18.46 12.86
CA SER A 925 -7.07 18.52 12.83
C SER A 925 -6.52 19.87 12.33
N TYR A 926 -7.27 20.59 11.48
CA TYR A 926 -6.84 21.88 10.94
C TYR A 926 -6.84 22.94 12.04
N TRP A 927 -7.96 23.09 12.76
CA TRP A 927 -8.05 24.06 13.85
C TRP A 927 -7.08 23.76 15.00
N LYS A 928 -6.77 22.48 15.26
CA LYS A 928 -5.70 22.11 16.21
C LYS A 928 -4.34 22.65 15.76
N HIS A 929 -4.03 22.53 14.47
CA HIS A 929 -2.77 23.03 13.91
C HIS A 929 -2.71 24.56 13.92
N ASP A 930 -3.78 25.24 13.54
CA ASP A 930 -3.85 26.70 13.56
C ASP A 930 -3.76 27.28 14.97
N LEU A 931 -4.34 26.59 15.96
CA LEU A 931 -4.17 26.94 17.38
C LEU A 931 -2.71 26.80 17.83
N VAL A 932 -2.01 25.75 17.41
CA VAL A 932 -0.57 25.59 17.68
C VAL A 932 0.24 26.71 17.03
N HIS A 933 -0.08 27.10 15.78
CA HIS A 933 0.56 28.22 15.11
C HIS A 933 0.33 29.54 15.86
N THR A 934 -0.92 29.80 16.26
CA THR A 934 -1.30 30.99 17.03
C THR A 934 -0.55 31.06 18.37
N ASN A 935 -0.44 29.94 19.09
CA ASN A 935 0.32 29.87 20.34
C ASN A 935 1.82 30.12 20.12
N ALA A 936 2.40 29.63 19.03
CA ALA A 936 3.80 29.90 18.70
C ALA A 936 4.03 31.40 18.39
N MET A 937 3.09 32.06 17.70
CA MET A 937 3.15 33.50 17.48
C MET A 937 2.99 34.30 18.79
N LEU A 938 2.15 33.87 19.73
CA LEU A 938 2.06 34.47 21.07
C LEU A 938 3.38 34.38 21.83
N VAL A 939 4.04 33.23 21.77
CA VAL A 939 5.36 33.01 22.35
C VAL A 939 6.42 33.90 21.69
N ARG A 940 6.37 34.09 20.36
CA ARG A 940 7.24 35.07 19.68
C ARG A 940 6.98 36.49 20.14
N ASN A 941 5.71 36.86 20.27
CA ASN A 941 5.30 38.21 20.63
C ASN A 941 5.82 38.61 22.02
N SER A 942 5.91 37.67 22.97
CA SER A 942 6.41 37.96 24.32
C SER A 942 7.86 38.47 24.35
N LEU A 943 8.67 38.15 23.32
CA LEU A 943 10.02 38.68 23.15
C LEU A 943 10.05 40.21 23.02
N TYR A 944 9.03 40.79 22.38
CA TYR A 944 8.93 42.24 22.17
C TYR A 944 8.29 42.97 23.36
N MET A 945 7.60 42.23 24.22
CA MET A 945 6.88 42.74 25.38
C MET A 945 7.71 42.81 26.66
N ASN A 946 8.93 42.24 26.67
CA ASN A 946 9.73 42.03 27.90
C ASN A 946 8.93 41.32 29.02
N ASP A 947 7.95 40.52 28.62
CA ASP A 947 7.02 39.88 29.54
C ASP A 947 7.51 38.46 29.87
N HIS A 948 7.94 38.24 31.10
CA HIS A 948 8.38 36.92 31.59
C HIS A 948 7.20 36.00 31.95
N ASP A 949 5.95 36.48 31.94
CA ASP A 949 4.74 35.70 32.24
C ASP A 949 4.24 34.86 31.04
N THR A 950 5.15 34.35 30.20
CA THR A 950 4.74 33.34 29.21
C THR A 950 4.59 32.00 29.94
N ASN A 951 3.37 31.45 29.96
CA ASN A 951 3.02 30.27 30.75
C ASN A 951 3.94 29.08 30.39
N GLU A 952 4.79 28.66 31.33
CA GLU A 952 5.77 27.58 31.15
C GLU A 952 5.13 26.26 30.66
N GLN A 953 3.87 26.04 31.04
CA GLN A 953 3.05 24.93 30.52
C GLN A 953 2.77 25.03 29.02
N GLU A 954 2.47 26.22 28.50
CA GLU A 954 2.19 26.41 27.06
C GLU A 954 3.46 26.20 26.23
N ILE A 955 4.61 26.68 26.72
CA ILE A 955 5.92 26.44 26.08
C ILE A 955 6.25 24.94 26.06
N THR A 956 6.01 24.24 27.18
CA THR A 956 6.25 22.79 27.28
C THR A 956 5.35 22.00 26.32
N LEU A 957 4.07 22.37 26.22
CA LEU A 957 3.12 21.75 25.29
C LEU A 957 3.55 21.99 23.83
N LEU A 958 3.92 23.22 23.48
CA LEU A 958 4.44 23.57 22.17
C LEU A 958 5.69 22.74 21.81
N LEU A 959 6.66 22.63 22.72
CA LEU A 959 7.86 21.80 22.51
C LEU A 959 7.54 20.34 22.21
N SER A 960 6.53 19.77 22.88
CA SER A 960 6.10 18.38 22.64
C SER A 960 5.43 18.18 21.27
N GLU A 961 4.75 19.21 20.75
CA GLU A 961 4.11 19.19 19.44
C GLU A 961 5.12 19.44 18.30
N VAL A 962 6.09 20.35 18.51
CA VAL A 962 6.99 20.89 17.47
C VAL A 962 7.95 19.87 16.87
N ILE A 963 8.25 18.78 17.59
CA ILE A 963 9.09 17.69 17.09
C ILE A 963 8.30 16.81 16.10
N LYS A 964 6.96 16.88 16.09
CA LYS A 964 6.14 16.03 15.24
C LYS A 964 6.29 16.43 13.76
N PRO A 965 6.33 15.47 12.82
CA PRO A 965 6.59 15.75 11.40
C PRO A 965 5.55 16.65 10.74
N TYR A 966 4.30 16.64 11.21
CA TYR A 966 3.19 17.38 10.62
C TYR A 966 3.13 18.87 11.02
N ILE A 967 3.93 19.32 11.99
CA ILE A 967 3.96 20.74 12.38
C ILE A 967 4.68 21.56 11.32
N SER A 968 4.05 22.68 10.93
CA SER A 968 4.56 23.58 9.89
C SER A 968 5.95 24.13 10.23
N ILE A 969 6.81 24.22 9.22
CA ILE A 969 8.15 24.81 9.33
C ILE A 969 8.09 26.24 9.83
N LYS A 970 7.04 27.01 9.49
CA LYS A 970 6.84 28.38 9.99
C LYS A 970 6.81 28.40 11.52
N VAL A 971 6.08 27.47 12.14
CA VAL A 971 6.00 27.33 13.60
C VAL A 971 7.39 27.05 14.19
N LYS A 972 8.14 26.13 13.56
CA LYS A 972 9.49 25.77 13.99
C LYS A 972 10.45 26.97 13.94
N LEU A 973 10.44 27.72 12.84
CA LEU A 973 11.25 28.93 12.65
C LEU A 973 10.95 30.01 13.69
N VAL A 974 9.67 30.23 13.97
CA VAL A 974 9.21 31.16 15.01
C VAL A 974 9.78 30.78 16.38
N LEU A 975 9.71 29.51 16.76
CA LEU A 975 10.20 29.04 18.06
C LEU A 975 11.72 29.04 18.18
N ILE A 976 12.45 28.77 17.09
CA ILE A 976 13.92 28.88 17.07
C ILE A 976 14.35 30.27 17.52
N LYS A 977 13.73 31.33 16.99
CA LYS A 977 14.03 32.72 17.37
C LYS A 977 13.73 32.98 18.84
N PHE A 978 12.62 32.46 19.36
CA PHE A 978 12.25 32.59 20.77
C PHE A 978 13.29 31.98 21.72
N PHE A 979 13.67 30.73 21.49
CA PHE A 979 14.65 30.05 22.35
C PHE A 979 16.05 30.67 22.26
N LEU A 980 16.42 31.23 21.09
CA LEU A 980 17.67 31.97 20.93
C LEU A 980 17.74 33.21 21.82
N VAL A 981 16.70 34.04 21.80
CA VAL A 981 16.66 35.28 22.61
C VAL A 981 16.67 34.94 24.11
N ASN A 982 15.98 33.87 24.51
CA ASN A 982 15.96 33.39 25.90
C ASN A 982 17.19 32.55 26.29
N LYS A 983 18.21 32.45 25.44
CA LYS A 983 19.47 31.72 25.67
C LYS A 983 19.32 30.20 25.91
N ASP A 984 18.20 29.60 25.49
CA ASP A 984 18.03 28.14 25.45
C ASP A 984 18.56 27.59 24.12
N PHE A 985 19.89 27.53 24.01
CA PHE A 985 20.56 27.06 22.81
C PHE A 985 20.32 25.57 22.53
N SER A 986 19.97 24.78 23.55
CA SER A 986 19.62 23.36 23.42
C SER A 986 18.32 23.16 22.67
N ALA A 987 17.24 23.81 23.12
CA ALA A 987 15.94 23.74 22.45
C ALA A 987 16.01 24.30 21.03
N SER A 988 16.68 25.46 20.88
CA SER A 988 16.91 26.06 19.56
C SER A 988 17.65 25.12 18.61
N LYS A 989 18.73 24.46 19.07
CA LYS A 989 19.49 23.49 18.26
C LYS A 989 18.65 22.28 17.84
N LEU A 990 17.85 21.76 18.76
CA LEU A 990 16.98 20.61 18.49
C LEU A 990 15.98 20.97 17.38
N ILE A 991 15.25 22.07 17.52
CA ILE A 991 14.27 22.49 16.51
C ILE A 991 14.98 22.82 15.20
N LEU A 992 16.10 23.56 15.25
CA LEU A 992 16.89 23.91 14.07
C LEU A 992 17.38 22.66 13.32
N SER A 993 17.79 21.58 14.01
CA SER A 993 18.21 20.34 13.33
C SER A 993 17.08 19.67 12.53
N THR A 994 15.83 19.76 13.00
CA THR A 994 14.68 19.24 12.23
C THR A 994 14.34 20.09 11.01
N VAL A 995 14.63 21.40 11.08
CA VAL A 995 14.44 22.34 9.97
C VAL A 995 15.61 22.25 8.99
N ASP A 996 16.83 22.05 9.49
CA ASP A 996 18.03 21.78 8.69
C ASP A 996 17.82 20.52 7.84
N GLU A 997 17.31 19.42 8.40
CA GLU A 997 17.04 18.20 7.60
C GLU A 997 16.06 18.46 6.45
N HIS A 998 15.02 19.27 6.69
CA HIS A 998 14.05 19.67 5.67
C HIS A 998 14.69 20.52 4.56
N PHE A 999 15.44 21.56 4.91
CA PHE A 999 16.02 22.45 3.92
C PHE A 999 17.33 21.93 3.33
N GLU A 1000 18.10 21.07 4.00
CA GLU A 1000 19.36 20.52 3.48
C GLU A 1000 19.12 19.59 2.28
N THR A 1001 17.99 18.89 2.22
CA THR A 1001 17.58 18.07 1.06
C THR A 1001 17.04 18.90 -0.11
N GLU A 1002 16.55 20.11 0.17
CA GLU A 1002 15.93 21.00 -0.82
C GLU A 1002 16.89 22.11 -1.33
N ILE A 1003 17.80 22.60 -0.49
CA ILE A 1003 18.84 23.59 -0.83
C ILE A 1003 19.85 22.99 -1.81
N GLU A 1004 20.11 21.67 -1.80
CA GLU A 1004 20.93 21.02 -2.84
C GLU A 1004 20.37 21.19 -4.26
N LYS A 1005 19.08 21.54 -4.38
CA LYS A 1005 18.39 21.84 -5.64
C LYS A 1005 18.25 23.34 -5.92
N TYR A 1006 19.05 24.19 -5.26
CA TYR A 1006 18.95 25.66 -5.34
C TYR A 1006 18.88 26.13 -6.79
N THR A 1007 17.67 26.48 -7.21
CA THR A 1007 17.35 27.11 -8.47
C THR A 1007 16.70 28.45 -8.14
N ASP A 1008 16.83 29.45 -9.02
CA ASP A 1008 16.10 30.72 -8.88
C ASP A 1008 14.58 30.49 -8.72
N LYS A 1009 14.09 29.37 -9.23
CA LYS A 1009 12.70 28.92 -9.11
C LYS A 1009 12.33 28.47 -7.69
N TYR A 1010 13.11 27.57 -7.09
CA TYR A 1010 12.89 27.11 -5.71
C TYR A 1010 12.96 28.28 -4.71
N LEU A 1011 13.87 29.22 -4.98
CA LEU A 1011 14.02 30.46 -4.21
C LEU A 1011 12.72 31.28 -4.17
N LEU A 1012 12.03 31.39 -5.30
CA LEU A 1012 10.80 32.17 -5.43
C LEU A 1012 9.61 31.48 -4.76
N GLU A 1013 9.53 30.16 -4.86
CA GLU A 1013 8.43 29.38 -4.24
C GLU A 1013 8.47 29.40 -2.71
N ASN A 1014 9.67 29.42 -2.12
CA ASN A 1014 9.89 29.32 -0.66
C ASN A 1014 10.58 30.57 -0.09
N ALA A 1015 10.42 31.72 -0.75
CA ALA A 1015 11.18 32.93 -0.45
C ALA A 1015 11.07 33.37 1.02
N TYR A 1016 9.87 33.27 1.61
CA TYR A 1016 9.63 33.65 3.00
C TYR A 1016 10.33 32.69 3.96
N GLU A 1017 10.05 31.39 3.83
CA GLU A 1017 10.56 30.35 4.72
C GLU A 1017 12.08 30.22 4.64
N LEU A 1018 12.67 30.34 3.44
CA LEU A 1018 14.13 30.35 3.26
C LEU A 1018 14.76 31.58 3.89
N THR A 1019 14.14 32.76 3.75
CA THR A 1019 14.63 33.99 4.37
C THR A 1019 14.63 33.87 5.89
N GLU A 1020 13.53 33.39 6.48
CA GLU A 1020 13.43 33.16 7.93
C GLU A 1020 14.40 32.07 8.40
N TYR A 1021 14.58 30.99 7.63
CA TYR A 1021 15.51 29.91 7.92
C TYR A 1021 16.96 30.38 7.98
N PHE A 1022 17.45 31.05 6.94
CA PHE A 1022 18.82 31.56 6.92
C PHE A 1022 19.03 32.65 7.98
N THR A 1023 18.02 33.49 8.23
CA THR A 1023 18.03 34.46 9.32
C THR A 1023 18.19 33.78 10.69
N ALA A 1024 17.41 32.72 10.96
CA ALA A 1024 17.51 31.95 12.19
C ALA A 1024 18.88 31.27 12.36
N ARG A 1025 19.49 30.75 11.27
CA ARG A 1025 20.84 30.18 11.29
C ARG A 1025 21.92 31.21 11.59
N VAL A 1026 21.84 32.39 10.98
CA VAL A 1026 22.76 33.50 11.26
C VAL A 1026 22.70 33.87 12.74
N TYR A 1027 21.50 34.05 13.31
CA TYR A 1027 21.36 34.33 14.74
C TYR A 1027 21.91 33.18 15.59
N TYR A 1028 21.54 31.92 15.33
CA TYR A 1028 22.02 30.76 16.09
C TYR A 1028 23.55 30.68 16.12
N LYS A 1029 24.18 30.79 14.95
CA LYS A 1029 25.64 30.70 14.84
C LYS A 1029 26.34 31.89 15.51
N ARG A 1030 25.78 33.09 15.38
CA ARG A 1030 26.28 34.28 16.07
C ARG A 1030 26.24 34.11 17.59
N TYR A 1031 25.12 33.65 18.16
CA TYR A 1031 24.99 33.46 19.60
C TYR A 1031 25.84 32.31 20.16
N THR A 1032 26.15 31.30 19.33
CA THR A 1032 26.96 30.14 19.72
C THR A 1032 28.44 30.26 19.38
N GLY A 1033 28.87 31.39 18.78
CA GLY A 1033 30.27 31.63 18.39
C GLY A 1033 30.74 30.81 17.18
N LEU A 1034 29.81 30.29 16.37
CA LEU A 1034 30.10 29.58 15.13
C LEU A 1034 30.23 30.57 13.95
N ALA A 1035 31.00 30.19 12.92
CA ALA A 1035 31.16 31.01 11.71
C ALA A 1035 29.82 31.19 10.97
N TYR A 1036 29.33 32.42 10.89
CA TYR A 1036 28.01 32.78 10.37
C TYR A 1036 28.08 33.56 9.04
N GLU A 1037 29.28 34.01 8.64
CA GLU A 1037 29.53 34.75 7.40
C GLU A 1037 29.05 34.01 6.14
N PRO A 1038 29.22 32.67 5.99
CA PRO A 1038 28.70 31.96 4.84
C PRO A 1038 27.17 32.01 4.71
N ASP A 1039 26.45 31.92 5.83
CA ASP A 1039 24.98 32.03 5.81
C ASP A 1039 24.54 33.46 5.48
N CYS A 1040 25.29 34.47 5.95
CA CYS A 1040 25.05 35.86 5.56
C CYS A 1040 25.26 36.10 4.06
N GLN A 1041 26.26 35.48 3.43
CA GLN A 1041 26.47 35.57 1.97
C GLN A 1041 25.28 34.97 1.20
N VAL A 1042 24.78 33.81 1.63
CA VAL A 1042 23.61 33.18 1.00
C VAL A 1042 22.36 34.05 1.20
N LEU A 1043 22.15 34.54 2.42
CA LEU A 1043 21.03 35.43 2.75
C LEU A 1043 21.08 36.72 1.93
N GLN A 1044 22.25 37.33 1.77
CA GLN A 1044 22.44 38.52 0.93
C GLN A 1044 22.10 38.22 -0.52
N SER A 1045 22.73 37.20 -1.12
CA SER A 1045 22.52 36.83 -2.52
C SER A 1045 21.05 36.55 -2.84
N MET A 1046 20.34 35.89 -1.92
CA MET A 1046 18.91 35.62 -2.05
C MET A 1046 18.09 36.90 -1.95
N THR A 1047 18.31 37.68 -0.90
CA THR A 1047 17.49 38.87 -0.63
C THR A 1047 17.73 39.98 -1.64
N ASP A 1048 18.94 40.15 -2.17
CA ASP A 1048 19.23 41.11 -3.25
C ASP A 1048 18.39 40.79 -4.51
N LYS A 1049 18.21 39.49 -4.84
CA LYS A 1049 17.31 39.07 -5.92
C LYS A 1049 15.85 39.35 -5.56
N LEU A 1050 15.41 38.94 -4.37
CA LEU A 1050 14.01 39.10 -3.93
C LEU A 1050 13.58 40.56 -3.87
N LEU A 1051 14.46 41.48 -3.46
CA LEU A 1051 14.17 42.91 -3.37
C LEU A 1051 13.96 43.57 -4.74
N THR A 1052 14.38 42.95 -5.85
CA THR A 1052 13.99 43.40 -7.19
C THR A 1052 12.52 43.13 -7.51
N LEU A 1053 11.90 42.19 -6.79
CA LEU A 1053 10.54 41.72 -7.01
C LEU A 1053 9.60 42.19 -5.90
N SER A 1054 10.03 42.23 -4.64
CA SER A 1054 9.18 42.45 -3.48
C SER A 1054 9.83 43.38 -2.47
N LEU A 1055 9.07 44.38 -2.02
CA LEU A 1055 9.42 45.32 -0.95
C LEU A 1055 8.86 44.91 0.42
N LYS A 1056 8.44 43.65 0.58
CA LYS A 1056 7.96 43.14 1.87
C LYS A 1056 9.02 43.34 2.97
N PRO A 1057 8.66 43.91 4.13
CA PRO A 1057 9.62 44.20 5.20
C PRO A 1057 10.48 43.03 5.67
N THR A 1058 9.94 41.81 5.71
CA THR A 1058 10.69 40.61 6.09
C THR A 1058 11.95 40.42 5.23
N PHE A 1059 11.85 40.67 3.92
CA PHE A 1059 12.99 40.57 3.01
C PHE A 1059 13.96 41.74 3.16
N LEU A 1060 13.45 42.95 3.42
CA LEU A 1060 14.28 44.14 3.67
C LEU A 1060 15.08 43.99 4.97
N ILE A 1061 14.46 43.52 6.05
CA ILE A 1061 15.11 43.27 7.35
C ILE A 1061 16.21 42.22 7.18
N ALA A 1062 15.92 41.12 6.50
CA ALA A 1062 16.91 40.07 6.25
C ALA A 1062 18.07 40.56 5.36
N ASN A 1063 17.79 41.39 4.34
CA ASN A 1063 18.83 42.00 3.51
C ASN A 1063 19.71 42.94 4.34
N HIS A 1064 19.10 43.82 5.16
CA HIS A 1064 19.81 44.69 6.08
C HIS A 1064 20.71 43.91 7.05
N LEU A 1065 20.17 42.84 7.66
CA LEU A 1065 20.92 41.94 8.55
C LEU A 1065 22.12 41.32 7.83
N SER A 1066 21.93 40.79 6.62
CA SER A 1066 23.00 40.15 5.85
C SER A 1066 24.13 41.11 5.48
N LYS A 1067 23.80 42.34 5.06
CA LYS A 1067 24.78 43.37 4.69
C LYS A 1067 25.54 43.89 5.90
N THR A 1068 24.86 44.07 7.03
CA THR A 1068 25.47 44.46 8.30
C THR A 1068 26.43 43.38 8.79
N CYS A 1069 26.01 42.11 8.72
CA CYS A 1069 26.82 40.94 9.06
C CYS A 1069 28.12 40.85 8.23
N LEU A 1070 28.06 41.21 6.94
CA LEU A 1070 29.21 41.17 6.03
C LEU A 1070 30.07 42.45 6.03
N GLY A 1071 29.73 43.44 6.86
CA GLY A 1071 30.45 44.71 6.95
C GLY A 1071 30.21 45.66 5.76
N ILE A 1072 29.17 45.44 4.97
CA ILE A 1072 28.80 46.27 3.81
C ILE A 1072 27.89 47.42 4.27
N LEU A 1073 28.43 48.29 5.13
CA LEU A 1073 27.66 49.26 5.91
C LEU A 1073 26.96 50.33 5.06
N ASP A 1074 27.55 50.72 3.92
CA ASP A 1074 26.95 51.74 3.05
C ASP A 1074 25.68 51.24 2.36
N GLU A 1075 25.67 49.98 1.92
CA GLU A 1075 24.47 49.36 1.36
C GLU A 1075 23.43 49.04 2.43
N ALA A 1076 23.85 48.63 3.63
CA ALA A 1076 22.95 48.43 4.76
C ALA A 1076 22.18 49.71 5.09
N LYS A 1077 22.85 50.87 5.13
CA LYS A 1077 22.21 52.18 5.34
C LYS A 1077 21.16 52.54 4.29
N LEU A 1078 21.33 52.09 3.04
CA LEU A 1078 20.32 52.31 1.99
C LEU A 1078 19.04 51.52 2.27
N VAL A 1079 19.18 50.26 2.71
CA VAL A 1079 18.05 49.41 3.08
C VAL A 1079 17.38 49.93 4.36
N GLU A 1080 18.17 50.35 5.34
CA GLU A 1080 17.70 51.02 6.56
C GLU A 1080 16.88 52.28 6.24
N LYS A 1081 17.32 53.09 5.28
CA LYS A 1081 16.53 54.23 4.81
C LYS A 1081 15.18 53.81 4.22
N GLN A 1082 15.11 52.70 3.49
CA GLN A 1082 13.86 52.17 2.96
C GLN A 1082 12.93 51.65 4.07
N LEU A 1083 13.47 50.94 5.06
CA LEU A 1083 12.72 50.49 6.24
C LEU A 1083 12.18 51.68 7.06
N ASN A 1084 12.99 52.73 7.24
CA ASN A 1084 12.58 53.95 7.92
C ASN A 1084 11.43 54.69 7.19
N LEU A 1085 11.39 54.66 5.85
CA LEU A 1085 10.26 55.19 5.08
C LEU A 1085 8.95 54.43 5.34
N MET A 1086 9.05 53.18 5.79
CA MET A 1086 7.92 52.35 6.22
C MET A 1086 7.65 52.44 7.74
N ASN A 1087 8.35 53.34 8.45
CA ASN A 1087 8.35 53.47 9.91
C ASN A 1087 8.81 52.20 10.65
N ILE A 1088 9.78 51.49 10.10
CA ILE A 1088 10.40 50.32 10.72
C ILE A 1088 11.80 50.71 11.17
N ASN A 1089 12.03 50.71 12.48
CA ASN A 1089 13.34 50.99 13.08
C ASN A 1089 14.23 49.73 13.05
N THR A 1090 15.43 49.87 12.51
CA THR A 1090 16.44 48.83 12.38
C THR A 1090 17.19 48.54 13.67
N SER A 1091 17.15 49.41 14.69
CA SER A 1091 17.90 49.22 15.95
C SER A 1091 17.49 48.00 16.75
N ASP A 1092 16.28 47.47 16.49
CA ASP A 1092 15.68 46.36 17.23
C ASP A 1092 16.04 44.97 16.64
N PHE A 1093 16.69 44.94 15.46
CA PHE A 1093 17.01 43.72 14.70
C PHE A 1093 18.53 43.47 14.62
#